data_AF-A0A1V9YXB8-F1
#
_entry.id   AF-A0A1V9YXB8-F1
#
_cell.length_a   1.000
_cell.length_b   1.000
_cell.length_c   1.000
_cell.angle_alpha   90.00
_cell.angle_beta   90.00
_cell.angle_gamma   90.00
#
_symmetry.space_group_name_H-M   'P 1'
#
loop_
_entity.id
_entity.type
_entity.pdbx_description
1 polymer ?
#
loop_
_entity_poly.entity_id
_entity_poly.type
_entity_poly.pdbx_seq_one_letter_code
_entity_poly.pdbx_strand_id
1 'polypeptide(L)'
;MTKVLNHDAGPGAKLVRRAKRPRIHRNRSALAISLVMAINLASMPMKAYLSESFPWNVDPQISAVPSNFTEFNVTALATLQEKYTASSLPAGSAFYLDTRHNVQVLRQVLRPHPPTPPQECLHEFLRGMPGTIYYGSAMRSLLCAFAAANRSIVDVDWAGRGTCTHTQMLGIKLGRQCIWLSVGDGLKRVNASGTYTLTYVLHIYSYPMWLWLKLGLRGALTTYVVHLMWRDYYRHYADLEHVLLVHGHRRDILRQNSWAYEVVMGDPTAIVLADKYVSTIFLLDIWISADTLGVAIVRSSQNEDIPLLLLSFLYLSRVVWIAYAAICFTAAVLKRRHKEHVFAQVDPTVLALVVALYGPLLTWLGSNVAFNLAVYQYLLECIVSNRDEAIEVFIVAVFYMLLMGSMPLMYGFGITYYRPIKVVPKRPTAYASFRYNNLKNRALFAVLRTGKYDHDGDLVALGGTLRAADCFLLCFYNDKLHEKIRLSPLQSLDCNCSNDALAIRDAPEPSRYVVNQIVRPLSQSFASPQLAKLRKPSQVNPGPAGLLVRQSFDVHWNKVSVVVSFIMYFNIIAMPMKAYLSEQLPWQGDATSDPVYANYSDYVATYMPEMQRRFNRSTLPRGTSYYVDSKYRTDVVRVALDMRYTTPTTNCIRFLLGLPGLIFYGGNMQQVVCEFAAANHRANNSQWASVGTCQYGKFLGTRVGQQCLWFSMGNDLLGTNDAGVYTLTFTFELPRYYTWLWIKFGYRCVVSFYVAWQMWASYYHHCAQLHATVASLGHSFPRPDSSWSYDIVIGDPTAIILLNPIVSVALTFDVWMSMEYTGIAMVRATQIVDWPTLFIAFLYFSRTVWFAYLALALTSRVLKLLHKEHLFTEVDATVVAISVAVYVIPVDYLQANSIIVEAYYWLFRIPSSRMHQDEQVDVLFGPANVYSAQTFNSFKARVVLHFVRCFIPIRPDTQAHGGTIYAAFETNAQYRKFPTISLRSTDCFVLCRRFGVAKHVVRLSLMSSLDPNYRTLKLEDRSKSMTHIFYRIELSADGILIVQQGISNTNWCN
;
A
#
# COMPACT_ATOMS: atom_id res chain seq x y z
N MET A 1 7.64 -42.31 -14.42
CA MET A 1 7.69 -43.76 -14.68
C MET A 1 6.41 -44.11 -15.43
N THR A 2 6.52 -44.46 -16.70
CA THR A 2 5.39 -44.63 -17.64
C THR A 2 5.30 -46.10 -18.00
N LYS A 3 4.19 -46.76 -17.67
CA LYS A 3 3.81 -48.06 -18.23
C LYS A 3 2.39 -47.94 -18.76
N VAL A 4 2.28 -47.83 -20.08
CA VAL A 4 1.01 -47.91 -20.82
C VAL A 4 0.82 -49.40 -21.14
N LEU A 5 -0.23 -50.00 -20.58
CA LEU A 5 -0.67 -51.35 -20.93
C LEU A 5 -1.42 -51.28 -22.27
N ASN A 6 -0.85 -51.92 -23.30
CA ASN A 6 -1.56 -52.28 -24.52
C ASN A 6 -2.48 -53.47 -24.21
N HIS A 7 -3.74 -53.40 -24.65
CA HIS A 7 -4.58 -54.58 -24.78
C HIS A 7 -5.16 -54.66 -26.19
N ASP A 8 -5.05 -55.86 -26.75
CA ASP A 8 -5.34 -56.26 -28.12
C ASP A 8 -6.81 -56.14 -28.52
N ALA A 9 -7.02 -55.85 -29.81
CA ALA A 9 -8.31 -55.76 -30.46
C ALA A 9 -8.71 -57.12 -31.10
N GLY A 10 -9.91 -57.62 -30.79
CA GLY A 10 -10.60 -58.67 -31.55
C GLY A 10 -11.57 -58.09 -32.58
N PRO A 11 -11.89 -58.80 -33.68
CA PRO A 11 -12.56 -58.22 -34.84
C PRO A 11 -14.09 -58.33 -34.75
N GLY A 12 -14.77 -57.20 -34.95
CA GLY A 12 -16.22 -57.12 -35.05
C GLY A 12 -16.64 -55.82 -35.71
N ALA A 13 -16.76 -55.84 -37.04
CA ALA A 13 -17.12 -54.70 -37.86
C ALA A 13 -18.56 -54.22 -37.60
N LYS A 14 -18.72 -52.96 -37.18
CA LYS A 14 -19.88 -52.11 -37.47
C LYS A 14 -19.39 -50.69 -37.76
N LEU A 15 -19.95 -50.07 -38.81
CA LEU A 15 -19.63 -48.73 -39.30
C LEU A 15 -19.44 -47.71 -38.16
N VAL A 16 -18.19 -47.42 -37.81
CA VAL A 16 -17.86 -46.22 -37.03
C VAL A 16 -17.76 -45.07 -38.03
N ARG A 17 -18.84 -44.29 -38.16
CA ARG A 17 -18.74 -42.92 -38.69
C ARG A 17 -17.50 -42.28 -38.07
N ARG A 18 -16.52 -41.89 -38.87
CA ARG A 18 -15.30 -41.19 -38.45
C ARG A 18 -15.71 -40.01 -37.55
N ALA A 19 -15.63 -40.19 -36.23
CA ALA A 19 -16.01 -39.16 -35.27
C ALA A 19 -15.12 -37.93 -35.56
N LYS A 20 -15.73 -36.76 -35.76
CA LYS A 20 -14.94 -35.53 -35.91
C LYS A 20 -14.19 -35.30 -34.60
N ARG A 21 -12.88 -35.02 -34.70
CA ARG A 21 -12.06 -34.73 -33.53
C ARG A 21 -12.68 -33.58 -32.73
N PRO A 22 -12.73 -33.66 -31.39
CA PRO A 22 -13.25 -32.57 -30.57
C PRO A 22 -12.47 -31.28 -30.84
N ARG A 23 -13.17 -30.14 -30.86
CA ARG A 23 -12.55 -28.83 -31.13
C ARG A 23 -11.91 -28.30 -29.85
N ILE A 24 -10.64 -27.92 -29.90
CA ILE A 24 -9.94 -27.26 -28.79
C ILE A 24 -9.59 -25.83 -29.18
N HIS A 25 -9.93 -24.89 -28.31
CA HIS A 25 -9.59 -23.48 -28.44
C HIS A 25 -8.67 -23.04 -27.29
N ARG A 26 -7.64 -22.28 -27.61
CA ARG A 26 -6.84 -21.55 -26.61
C ARG A 26 -7.46 -20.18 -26.41
N ASN A 27 -7.69 -19.79 -25.16
CA ASN A 27 -8.13 -18.42 -24.89
C ASN A 27 -6.99 -17.44 -25.24
N ARG A 28 -7.16 -16.67 -26.31
CA ARG A 28 -6.10 -15.79 -26.87
C ARG A 28 -5.64 -14.73 -25.88
N SER A 29 -6.56 -14.16 -25.11
CA SER A 29 -6.28 -13.10 -24.14
C SER A 29 -5.56 -13.65 -22.90
N ALA A 30 -5.97 -14.81 -22.39
CA ALA A 30 -5.26 -15.49 -21.31
C ALA A 30 -3.85 -15.93 -21.72
N LEU A 31 -3.70 -16.43 -22.95
CA LEU A 31 -2.41 -16.77 -23.53
C LEU A 31 -1.51 -15.53 -23.66
N ALA A 32 -2.02 -14.42 -24.19
CA ALA A 32 -1.27 -13.17 -24.32
C ALA A 32 -0.78 -12.67 -22.96
N ILE A 33 -1.63 -12.69 -21.94
CA ILE A 33 -1.24 -12.24 -20.58
C ILE A 33 -0.22 -13.20 -19.96
N SER A 34 -0.40 -14.52 -20.12
CA SER A 34 0.57 -15.51 -19.68
C SER A 34 1.94 -15.32 -20.34
N LEU A 35 1.97 -15.04 -21.65
CA LEU A 35 3.19 -14.74 -22.40
C LEU A 35 3.86 -13.44 -21.93
N VAL A 36 3.09 -12.37 -21.67
CA VAL A 36 3.62 -11.13 -21.10
C VAL A 36 4.27 -11.39 -19.74
N MET A 37 3.62 -12.19 -18.88
CA MET A 37 4.19 -12.57 -17.59
C MET A 37 5.46 -13.42 -17.73
N ALA A 38 5.50 -14.35 -18.69
CA ALA A 38 6.67 -15.16 -18.99
C ALA A 38 7.84 -14.30 -19.51
N ILE A 39 7.58 -13.35 -20.41
CA ILE A 39 8.60 -12.40 -20.90
C ILE A 39 9.12 -11.55 -19.74
N ASN A 40 8.22 -11.02 -18.91
CA ASN A 40 8.61 -10.24 -17.73
C ASN A 40 9.53 -11.06 -16.81
N LEU A 41 9.18 -12.31 -16.54
CA LEU A 41 9.95 -13.21 -15.66
C LEU A 41 11.29 -13.62 -16.27
N ALA A 42 11.33 -13.91 -17.58
CA ALA A 42 12.57 -14.19 -18.31
C ALA A 42 13.49 -12.96 -18.37
N SER A 43 12.94 -11.75 -18.39
CA SER A 43 13.74 -10.51 -18.41
C SER A 43 14.31 -10.10 -17.05
N MET A 44 13.86 -10.73 -15.95
CA MET A 44 14.26 -10.34 -14.58
C MET A 44 15.78 -10.33 -14.34
N PRO A 45 16.57 -11.33 -14.78
CA PRO A 45 18.03 -11.29 -14.64
C PRO A 45 18.66 -10.13 -15.43
N MET A 46 18.11 -9.83 -16.61
CA MET A 46 18.64 -8.79 -17.50
C MET A 46 18.27 -7.37 -17.06
N LYS A 47 17.27 -7.23 -16.19
CA LYS A 47 16.87 -5.95 -15.59
C LYS A 47 18.01 -5.22 -14.88
N ALA A 48 19.04 -5.95 -14.44
CA ALA A 48 20.25 -5.39 -13.88
C ALA A 48 20.94 -4.36 -14.81
N TYR A 49 20.92 -4.61 -16.12
CA TYR A 49 21.58 -3.75 -17.12
C TYR A 49 20.84 -2.44 -17.40
N LEU A 50 19.72 -2.17 -16.71
CA LEU A 50 19.14 -0.83 -16.65
C LEU A 50 20.05 0.17 -15.90
N SER A 51 20.95 -0.32 -15.05
CA SER A 51 21.89 0.54 -14.31
C SER A 51 23.32 -0.01 -14.29
N GLU A 52 23.52 -1.28 -14.63
CA GLU A 52 24.86 -1.88 -14.78
C GLU A 52 25.39 -1.75 -16.20
N SER A 53 26.68 -1.47 -16.33
CA SER A 53 27.37 -1.46 -17.63
C SER A 53 27.56 -2.87 -18.18
N PHE A 54 27.48 -3.01 -19.51
CA PHE A 54 27.86 -4.24 -20.20
C PHE A 54 29.39 -4.43 -20.20
N PRO A 55 29.89 -5.68 -20.32
CA PRO A 55 31.33 -5.96 -20.28
C PRO A 55 32.16 -5.20 -21.32
N TRP A 56 31.59 -4.92 -22.49
CA TRP A 56 32.26 -4.21 -23.60
C TRP A 56 32.15 -2.67 -23.52
N ASN A 57 31.43 -2.13 -22.53
CA ASN A 57 31.30 -0.68 -22.34
C ASN A 57 32.35 -0.11 -21.38
N VAL A 58 33.25 -0.94 -20.86
CA VAL A 58 34.20 -0.59 -19.80
C VAL A 58 35.63 -0.71 -20.32
N ASP A 59 36.49 0.21 -19.92
CA ASP A 59 37.93 0.15 -20.18
C ASP A 59 38.55 -1.14 -19.58
N PRO A 60 39.22 -1.98 -20.39
CA PRO A 60 39.88 -3.19 -19.90
C PRO A 60 41.11 -2.92 -19.00
N GLN A 61 41.66 -1.71 -19.00
CA GLN A 61 42.82 -1.33 -18.18
C GLN A 61 42.38 -0.77 -16.82
N ILE A 62 42.48 -1.60 -15.77
CA ILE A 62 42.31 -1.13 -14.38
C ILE A 62 43.58 -0.36 -14.00
N SER A 63 43.46 0.93 -13.67
CA SER A 63 44.60 1.68 -13.12
C SER A 63 45.13 0.98 -11.86
N ALA A 64 46.43 0.69 -11.82
CA ALA A 64 47.06 0.07 -10.65
C ALA A 64 46.78 0.93 -9.41
N VAL A 65 46.12 0.35 -8.41
CA VAL A 65 45.86 1.04 -7.15
C VAL A 65 47.15 1.01 -6.33
N PRO A 66 47.68 2.16 -5.90
CA PRO A 66 48.88 2.22 -5.06
C PRO A 66 48.74 1.33 -3.83
N SER A 67 49.83 0.67 -3.42
CA SER A 67 49.85 -0.19 -2.22
C SER A 67 49.80 0.62 -0.93
N ASN A 68 50.30 1.86 -0.95
CA ASN A 68 50.26 2.78 0.17
C ASN A 68 48.97 3.64 0.13
N PHE A 69 48.22 3.65 1.23
CA PHE A 69 46.96 4.41 1.33
C PHE A 69 47.17 5.93 1.19
N THR A 70 48.24 6.48 1.77
CA THR A 70 48.51 7.93 1.69
C THR A 70 48.76 8.35 0.25
N GLU A 71 49.55 7.57 -0.49
CA GLU A 71 49.80 7.78 -1.91
C GLU A 71 48.52 7.62 -2.73
N PHE A 72 47.70 6.61 -2.42
CA PHE A 72 46.39 6.42 -3.04
C PHE A 72 45.48 7.63 -2.81
N ASN A 73 45.36 8.11 -1.57
CA ASN A 73 44.48 9.22 -1.22
C ASN A 73 44.88 10.49 -1.99
N VAL A 74 46.17 10.85 -1.96
CA VAL A 74 46.69 12.02 -2.69
C VAL A 74 46.50 11.88 -4.20
N THR A 75 46.91 10.75 -4.78
CA THR A 75 46.86 10.55 -6.25
C THR A 75 45.43 10.46 -6.77
N ALA A 76 44.57 9.70 -6.08
CA ALA A 76 43.18 9.54 -6.47
C ALA A 76 42.39 10.85 -6.35
N LEU A 77 42.62 11.62 -5.27
CA LEU A 77 42.00 12.91 -5.07
C LEU A 77 42.43 13.89 -6.16
N ALA A 78 43.73 14.03 -6.41
CA ALA A 78 44.26 14.92 -7.44
C ALA A 78 43.71 14.58 -8.84
N THR A 79 43.70 13.29 -9.21
CA THR A 79 43.19 12.83 -10.51
C THR A 79 41.70 13.14 -10.68
N LEU A 80 40.89 12.94 -9.64
CA LEU A 80 39.44 13.20 -9.72
C LEU A 80 39.14 14.70 -9.69
N GLN A 81 39.90 15.49 -8.94
CA GLN A 81 39.77 16.96 -8.92
C GLN A 81 40.14 17.59 -10.25
N GLU A 82 41.18 17.09 -10.92
CA GLU A 82 41.58 17.55 -12.25
C GLU A 82 40.51 17.23 -13.30
N LYS A 83 39.92 16.03 -13.23
CA LYS A 83 38.95 15.55 -14.21
C LYS A 83 37.55 16.14 -14.03
N TYR A 84 37.09 16.29 -12.79
CA TYR A 84 35.72 16.73 -12.47
C TYR A 84 35.73 18.15 -11.89
N THR A 85 35.96 19.11 -12.77
CA THR A 85 35.98 20.54 -12.46
C THR A 85 34.62 21.19 -12.79
N ALA A 86 34.46 22.45 -12.39
CA ALA A 86 33.26 23.21 -12.71
C ALA A 86 33.01 23.35 -14.23
N SER A 87 34.06 23.30 -15.05
CA SER A 87 33.98 23.40 -16.51
C SER A 87 33.62 22.07 -17.18
N SER A 88 34.12 20.94 -16.68
CA SER A 88 33.85 19.61 -17.26
C SER A 88 32.48 19.05 -16.88
N LEU A 89 31.91 19.47 -15.75
CA LEU A 89 30.57 19.06 -15.30
C LEU A 89 29.46 19.97 -15.85
N PRO A 90 28.26 19.42 -16.19
CA PRO A 90 27.14 20.21 -16.72
C PRO A 90 26.65 21.25 -15.70
N ALA A 91 26.35 22.46 -16.16
CA ALA A 91 25.83 23.52 -15.30
C ALA A 91 24.41 23.19 -14.82
N GLY A 92 24.10 23.50 -13.56
CA GLY A 92 22.78 23.33 -12.96
C GLY A 92 22.39 21.89 -12.59
N SER A 93 23.29 20.90 -12.70
CA SER A 93 22.99 19.50 -12.41
C SER A 93 23.63 19.03 -11.09
N ALA A 94 22.83 18.74 -10.06
CA ALA A 94 23.35 18.20 -8.79
C ALA A 94 23.98 16.80 -8.94
N PHE A 95 23.57 16.05 -9.96
CA PHE A 95 24.07 14.72 -10.26
C PHE A 95 24.69 14.67 -11.67
N TYR A 96 25.78 13.92 -11.83
CA TYR A 96 26.36 13.63 -13.13
C TYR A 96 26.88 12.18 -13.18
N LEU A 97 26.53 11.47 -14.25
CA LEU A 97 26.98 10.10 -14.51
C LEU A 97 27.98 10.10 -15.66
N ASP A 98 29.25 9.83 -15.36
CA ASP A 98 30.25 9.51 -16.37
C ASP A 98 30.13 8.02 -16.72
N THR A 99 29.40 7.72 -17.78
CA THR A 99 29.17 6.35 -18.27
C THR A 99 30.43 5.68 -18.79
N ARG A 100 31.43 6.45 -19.27
CA ARG A 100 32.68 5.89 -19.82
C ARG A 100 33.60 5.38 -18.73
N HIS A 101 33.67 6.09 -17.61
CA HIS A 101 34.54 5.72 -16.48
C HIS A 101 33.79 5.08 -15.30
N ASN A 102 32.47 4.86 -15.44
CA ASN A 102 31.61 4.34 -14.37
C ASN A 102 31.74 5.15 -13.06
N VAL A 103 31.73 6.48 -13.19
CA VAL A 103 31.86 7.43 -12.08
C VAL A 103 30.56 8.19 -11.88
N GLN A 104 30.20 8.37 -10.61
CA GLN A 104 29.04 9.15 -10.20
C GLN A 104 29.51 10.34 -9.40
N VAL A 105 29.10 11.51 -9.84
CA VAL A 105 29.47 12.78 -9.25
C VAL A 105 28.21 13.41 -8.70
N LEU A 106 28.19 13.60 -7.39
CA LEU A 106 27.14 14.30 -6.67
C LEU A 106 27.72 15.62 -6.16
N ARG A 107 27.01 16.71 -6.39
CA ARG A 107 27.40 18.05 -5.97
C ARG A 107 26.32 18.62 -5.08
N GLN A 108 26.72 19.03 -3.89
CA GLN A 108 25.86 19.78 -2.99
C GLN A 108 26.53 21.11 -2.67
N VAL A 109 25.79 22.20 -2.85
CA VAL A 109 26.25 23.53 -2.45
C VAL A 109 26.08 23.65 -0.93
N LEU A 110 27.19 23.73 -0.22
CA LEU A 110 27.26 24.03 1.20
C LEU A 110 27.20 25.55 1.38
N ARG A 111 26.08 26.01 1.94
CA ARG A 111 25.91 27.40 2.38
C ARG A 111 26.50 27.56 3.79
N PRO A 112 26.78 28.78 4.28
CA PRO A 112 27.50 28.96 5.52
C PRO A 112 26.56 28.64 6.66
N HIS A 113 26.87 27.58 7.37
CA HIS A 113 26.18 27.28 8.61
C HIS A 113 26.93 27.88 9.81
N PRO A 114 26.29 28.30 10.92
CA PRO A 114 26.99 28.58 12.17
C PRO A 114 27.92 27.41 12.54
N PRO A 115 29.04 27.68 13.24
CA PRO A 115 29.99 26.63 13.60
C PRO A 115 29.28 25.58 14.46
N THR A 116 29.23 24.35 13.96
CA THR A 116 28.54 23.23 14.64
C THR A 116 29.55 22.49 15.51
N PRO A 117 29.23 22.23 16.80
CA PRO A 117 30.07 21.40 17.65
C PRO A 117 30.29 20.01 17.04
N PRO A 118 31.48 19.40 17.18
CA PRO A 118 31.75 18.08 16.62
C PRO A 118 30.76 16.99 17.08
N GLN A 119 30.20 17.10 18.29
CA GLN A 119 29.21 16.15 18.81
C GLN A 119 27.85 16.25 18.10
N GLU A 120 27.47 17.43 17.64
CA GLU A 120 26.18 17.69 16.99
C GLU A 120 26.26 17.59 15.45
N CYS A 121 27.48 17.51 14.91
CA CYS A 121 27.75 17.41 13.47
C CYS A 121 26.95 16.30 12.77
N LEU A 122 26.82 15.11 13.37
CA LEU A 122 26.03 14.03 12.77
C LEU A 122 24.54 14.38 12.68
N HIS A 123 24.01 15.04 13.71
CA HIS A 123 22.60 15.34 13.84
C HIS A 123 22.19 16.55 13.00
N GLU A 124 23.02 17.58 12.93
CA GLU A 124 22.68 18.88 12.33
C GLU A 124 23.32 19.11 10.96
N PHE A 125 24.54 18.60 10.73
CA PHE A 125 25.30 18.90 9.52
C PHE A 125 25.27 17.76 8.49
N LEU A 126 25.62 16.53 8.89
CA LEU A 126 25.77 15.40 7.96
C LEU A 126 24.45 14.79 7.49
N ARG A 127 23.34 15.06 8.19
CA ARG A 127 22.02 14.50 7.91
C ARG A 127 21.51 14.98 6.55
N GLY A 128 20.99 14.04 5.75
CA GLY A 128 20.42 14.36 4.44
C GLY A 128 21.44 14.73 3.36
N MET A 129 22.75 14.73 3.66
CA MET A 129 23.80 14.91 2.65
C MET A 129 23.83 13.74 1.65
N PRO A 130 24.15 13.99 0.37
CA PRO A 130 24.19 12.96 -0.66
C PRO A 130 25.28 11.93 -0.35
N GLY A 131 24.88 10.66 -0.29
CA GLY A 131 25.80 9.56 0.02
C GLY A 131 26.24 9.48 1.49
N THR A 132 25.66 10.27 2.41
CA THR A 132 26.06 10.34 3.84
C THR A 132 26.05 8.99 4.56
N ILE A 133 25.20 8.06 4.13
CA ILE A 133 25.15 6.68 4.64
C ILE A 133 26.45 5.89 4.36
N TYR A 134 27.25 6.32 3.38
CA TYR A 134 28.51 5.70 2.97
C TYR A 134 29.73 6.48 3.44
N TYR A 135 29.59 7.57 4.19
CA TYR A 135 30.75 8.35 4.63
C TYR A 135 31.55 7.57 5.68
N GLY A 136 32.83 7.29 5.37
CA GLY A 136 33.77 6.70 6.32
C GLY A 136 34.28 7.73 7.35
N SER A 137 35.02 7.27 8.35
CA SER A 137 35.57 8.07 9.45
C SER A 137 36.32 9.31 8.97
N ALA A 138 37.24 9.17 8.01
CA ALA A 138 38.00 10.29 7.47
C ALA A 138 37.11 11.36 6.80
N MET A 139 36.09 10.92 6.05
CA MET A 139 35.15 11.82 5.38
C MET A 139 34.30 12.60 6.39
N ARG A 140 33.79 11.90 7.42
CA ARG A 140 32.99 12.51 8.49
C ARG A 140 33.84 13.47 9.30
N SER A 141 35.07 13.09 9.64
CA SER A 141 36.00 13.94 10.39
C SER A 141 36.35 15.21 9.61
N LEU A 142 36.61 15.11 8.30
CA LEU A 142 36.84 16.27 7.44
C LEU A 142 35.64 17.22 7.43
N LEU A 143 34.44 16.69 7.22
CA LEU A 143 33.22 17.49 7.15
C LEU A 143 32.82 18.08 8.50
N CYS A 144 33.05 17.38 9.61
CA CYS A 144 32.80 17.90 10.96
C CYS A 144 33.84 18.94 11.36
N ALA A 145 35.11 18.78 10.97
CA ALA A 145 36.13 19.82 11.16
C ALA A 145 35.80 21.07 10.34
N PHE A 146 35.32 20.89 9.11
CA PHE A 146 34.82 22.00 8.28
C PHE A 146 33.59 22.67 8.90
N ALA A 147 32.66 21.90 9.48
CA ALA A 147 31.48 22.42 10.16
C ALA A 147 31.82 23.19 11.44
N ALA A 148 32.86 22.77 12.17
CA ALA A 148 33.30 23.41 13.41
C ALA A 148 34.18 24.65 13.19
N ALA A 149 34.77 24.82 12.00
CA ALA A 149 35.69 25.91 11.70
C ALA A 149 35.01 27.29 11.65
N ASN A 150 35.63 28.28 12.30
CA ASN A 150 35.14 29.66 12.28
C ASN A 150 35.55 30.36 10.97
N ARG A 151 34.56 30.72 10.14
CA ARG A 151 34.76 31.13 8.74
C ARG A 151 35.35 32.53 8.55
N SER A 152 35.53 33.32 9.60
CA SER A 152 36.08 34.68 9.49
C SER A 152 37.61 34.73 9.22
N ILE A 153 38.32 33.60 9.23
CA ILE A 153 39.80 33.57 9.17
C ILE A 153 40.36 32.80 7.95
N VAL A 154 39.54 32.09 7.14
CA VAL A 154 40.11 31.09 6.22
C VAL A 154 39.32 30.94 4.91
N ASP A 155 39.50 31.86 3.95
CA ASP A 155 38.95 31.71 2.59
C ASP A 155 39.84 30.84 1.66
N VAL A 156 41.09 30.53 2.07
CA VAL A 156 42.07 29.86 1.18
C VAL A 156 42.39 28.41 1.58
N ASP A 157 42.32 28.05 2.87
CA ASP A 157 42.89 26.77 3.34
C ASP A 157 42.00 25.55 3.06
N TRP A 158 40.68 25.71 2.95
CA TRP A 158 39.73 24.59 2.68
C TRP A 158 39.54 24.25 1.20
N ALA A 159 40.02 25.12 0.31
CA ALA A 159 39.88 24.93 -1.14
C ALA A 159 40.67 23.70 -1.60
N GLY A 160 40.01 22.74 -2.25
CA GLY A 160 40.65 21.52 -2.71
C GLY A 160 40.96 20.51 -1.60
N ARG A 161 40.65 20.81 -0.33
CA ARG A 161 40.77 19.80 0.74
C ARG A 161 39.73 18.71 0.53
N GLY A 162 40.20 17.47 0.61
CA GLY A 162 39.40 16.30 0.36
C GLY A 162 40.05 15.04 0.92
N THR A 163 39.30 13.96 0.88
CA THR A 163 39.79 12.64 1.26
C THR A 163 39.08 11.57 0.45
N CYS A 164 39.80 10.50 0.17
CA CYS A 164 39.32 9.32 -0.52
C CYS A 164 39.39 8.10 0.40
N THR A 165 38.38 7.24 0.34
CA THR A 165 38.37 5.95 1.02
C THR A 165 38.04 4.83 0.04
N HIS A 166 38.50 3.63 0.34
CA HIS A 166 38.10 2.44 -0.38
C HIS A 166 36.72 1.96 0.06
N THR A 167 35.91 1.49 -0.89
CA THR A 167 34.69 0.74 -0.59
C THR A 167 34.99 -0.73 -0.82
N GLN A 168 34.83 -1.54 0.22
CA GLN A 168 35.22 -2.95 0.21
C GLN A 168 34.04 -3.86 0.52
N MET A 169 34.12 -5.08 0.03
CA MET A 169 33.22 -6.17 0.37
C MET A 169 34.03 -7.44 0.63
N LEU A 170 34.07 -7.92 1.87
CA LEU A 170 34.90 -9.04 2.31
C LEU A 170 36.38 -8.85 1.91
N GLY A 171 36.89 -7.62 2.03
CA GLY A 171 38.26 -7.25 1.65
C GLY A 171 38.51 -7.06 0.15
N ILE A 172 37.53 -7.33 -0.71
CA ILE A 172 37.61 -7.03 -2.15
C ILE A 172 37.24 -5.56 -2.37
N LYS A 173 38.13 -4.78 -3.01
CA LYS A 173 37.85 -3.38 -3.33
C LYS A 173 36.78 -3.30 -4.44
N LEU A 174 35.57 -2.84 -4.10
CA LEU A 174 34.49 -2.62 -5.06
C LEU A 174 34.62 -1.29 -5.80
N GLY A 175 35.28 -0.32 -5.17
CA GLY A 175 35.44 1.01 -5.73
C GLY A 175 36.19 1.94 -4.80
N ARG A 176 36.24 3.20 -5.20
CA ARG A 176 36.70 4.31 -4.37
C ARG A 176 35.65 5.39 -4.30
N GLN A 177 35.54 6.00 -3.14
CA GLN A 177 34.74 7.19 -2.95
C GLN A 177 35.64 8.32 -2.47
N CYS A 178 35.39 9.52 -2.95
CA CYS A 178 36.13 10.71 -2.58
C CYS A 178 35.18 11.86 -2.32
N ILE A 179 35.52 12.68 -1.33
CA ILE A 179 34.87 13.98 -1.13
C ILE A 179 35.91 15.08 -1.20
N TRP A 180 35.54 16.23 -1.72
CA TRP A 180 36.31 17.44 -1.57
C TRP A 180 35.44 18.69 -1.61
N LEU A 181 36.03 19.78 -1.12
CA LEU A 181 35.42 21.09 -1.08
C LEU A 181 36.03 21.97 -2.17
N SER A 182 35.18 22.49 -3.05
CA SER A 182 35.56 23.53 -4.01
C SER A 182 35.00 24.87 -3.57
N VAL A 183 35.76 25.95 -3.73
CA VAL A 183 35.26 27.31 -3.45
C VAL A 183 34.22 27.70 -4.49
N GLY A 184 33.13 28.34 -4.07
CA GLY A 184 32.07 28.82 -4.95
C GLY A 184 30.93 27.82 -5.17
N ASP A 185 29.89 28.30 -5.86
CA ASP A 185 28.74 27.51 -6.29
C ASP A 185 29.12 26.81 -7.61
N GLY A 186 29.51 25.55 -7.50
CA GLY A 186 29.91 24.70 -8.61
C GLY A 186 28.73 24.22 -9.48
N LEU A 187 27.48 24.42 -9.06
CA LEU A 187 26.30 24.16 -9.88
C LEU A 187 26.04 25.34 -10.81
N LYS A 188 26.15 26.56 -10.29
CA LYS A 188 25.92 27.80 -11.04
C LYS A 188 27.19 28.37 -11.69
N ARG A 189 28.35 27.79 -11.41
CA ARG A 189 29.69 28.25 -11.83
C ARG A 189 29.97 29.69 -11.37
N VAL A 190 29.55 30.03 -10.16
CA VAL A 190 29.72 31.37 -9.59
C VAL A 190 30.62 31.32 -8.37
N ASN A 191 31.69 32.11 -8.39
CA ASN A 191 32.51 32.33 -7.21
C ASN A 191 31.73 33.22 -6.23
N ALA A 192 31.33 32.62 -5.11
CA ALA A 192 30.56 33.28 -4.06
C ALA A 192 31.30 33.08 -2.73
N SER A 193 31.65 34.18 -2.06
CA SER A 193 32.58 34.24 -0.93
C SER A 193 32.06 33.49 0.31
N GLY A 194 32.71 32.40 0.71
CA GLY A 194 32.31 31.55 1.83
C GLY A 194 31.32 30.42 1.49
N THR A 195 30.92 30.27 0.22
CA THR A 195 30.20 29.06 -0.21
C THR A 195 31.19 28.04 -0.70
N TYR A 196 30.92 26.80 -0.35
CA TYR A 196 31.68 25.67 -0.84
C TYR A 196 30.74 24.72 -1.57
N THR A 197 31.24 24.06 -2.60
CA THR A 197 30.56 22.93 -3.20
C THR A 197 31.21 21.66 -2.70
N LEU A 198 30.46 20.86 -1.96
CA LEU A 198 30.83 19.49 -1.64
C LEU A 198 30.64 18.65 -2.89
N THR A 199 31.74 18.09 -3.39
CA THR A 199 31.68 17.12 -4.48
C THR A 199 31.94 15.75 -3.89
N TYR A 200 30.94 14.88 -3.94
CA TYR A 200 31.04 13.46 -3.62
C TYR A 200 31.16 12.67 -4.91
N VAL A 201 32.24 11.91 -5.05
CA VAL A 201 32.49 11.06 -6.20
C VAL A 201 32.52 9.62 -5.75
N LEU A 202 31.72 8.78 -6.42
CA LEU A 202 31.76 7.34 -6.30
C LEU A 202 32.23 6.73 -7.62
N HIS A 203 33.40 6.10 -7.61
CA HIS A 203 33.97 5.41 -8.76
C HIS A 203 33.95 3.90 -8.51
N ILE A 204 33.23 3.16 -9.35
CA ILE A 204 33.10 1.71 -9.24
C ILE A 204 34.18 1.02 -10.05
N TYR A 205 34.95 0.12 -9.41
CA TYR A 205 35.92 -0.70 -10.12
C TYR A 205 35.21 -1.76 -10.96
N SER A 206 35.50 -1.75 -12.25
CA SER A 206 34.80 -2.56 -13.22
C SER A 206 35.73 -3.67 -13.70
N TYR A 207 35.79 -4.77 -12.96
CA TYR A 207 36.63 -5.92 -13.28
C TYR A 207 36.08 -6.65 -14.50
N PRO A 208 36.79 -6.69 -15.66
CA PRO A 208 36.23 -7.22 -16.91
C PRO A 208 35.80 -8.70 -16.79
N MET A 209 36.62 -9.54 -16.16
CA MET A 209 36.29 -10.95 -15.91
C MET A 209 35.04 -11.11 -15.03
N TRP A 210 34.86 -10.24 -14.04
CA TRP A 210 33.67 -10.22 -13.18
C TRP A 210 32.41 -9.83 -13.95
N LEU A 211 32.50 -8.85 -14.86
CA LEU A 211 31.38 -8.44 -15.70
C LEU A 211 30.95 -9.54 -16.68
N TRP A 212 31.91 -10.23 -17.30
CA TRP A 212 31.64 -11.40 -18.14
C TRP A 212 31.01 -12.56 -17.35
N LEU A 213 31.50 -12.82 -16.13
CA LEU A 213 30.91 -13.81 -15.24
C LEU A 213 29.47 -13.44 -14.87
N LYS A 214 29.18 -12.17 -14.53
CA LYS A 214 27.82 -11.68 -14.27
C LYS A 214 26.90 -11.87 -15.49
N LEU A 215 27.38 -11.53 -16.68
CA LEU A 215 26.61 -11.71 -17.92
C LEU A 215 26.33 -13.19 -18.21
N GLY A 216 27.35 -14.03 -18.10
CA GLY A 216 27.21 -15.49 -18.26
C GLY A 216 26.23 -16.09 -17.25
N LEU A 217 26.34 -15.71 -15.97
CA LEU A 217 25.42 -16.13 -14.92
C LEU A 217 23.99 -15.71 -15.22
N ARG A 218 23.76 -14.45 -15.62
CA ARG A 218 22.42 -13.94 -15.95
C ARG A 218 21.84 -14.57 -17.21
N GLY A 219 22.67 -14.85 -18.22
CA GLY A 219 22.29 -15.58 -19.42
C GLY A 219 21.89 -17.03 -19.09
N ALA A 220 22.69 -17.71 -18.26
CA ALA A 220 22.37 -19.04 -17.76
C ALA A 220 21.10 -19.04 -16.91
N LEU A 221 20.92 -18.06 -16.01
CA LEU A 221 19.72 -17.91 -15.20
C LEU A 221 18.48 -17.63 -16.04
N THR A 222 18.58 -16.78 -17.07
CA THR A 222 17.50 -16.51 -18.01
C THR A 222 17.09 -17.77 -18.74
N THR A 223 18.06 -18.51 -19.29
CA THR A 223 17.84 -19.81 -19.95
C THR A 223 17.24 -20.82 -18.98
N TYR A 224 17.70 -20.86 -17.74
CA TYR A 224 17.20 -21.75 -16.70
C TYR A 224 15.75 -21.42 -16.32
N VAL A 225 15.39 -20.14 -16.14
CA VAL A 225 14.02 -19.71 -15.87
C VAL A 225 13.10 -20.05 -17.03
N VAL A 226 13.52 -19.83 -18.28
CA VAL A 226 12.76 -20.22 -19.48
C VAL A 226 12.59 -21.74 -19.56
N HIS A 227 13.67 -22.49 -19.33
CA HIS A 227 13.62 -23.95 -19.29
C HIS A 227 12.68 -24.46 -18.20
N LEU A 228 12.70 -23.86 -17.01
CA LEU A 228 11.85 -24.21 -15.88
C LEU A 228 10.38 -23.89 -16.19
N MET A 229 10.08 -22.73 -16.75
CA MET A 229 8.72 -22.40 -17.23
C MET A 229 8.25 -23.38 -18.31
N TRP A 230 9.12 -23.82 -19.22
CA TRP A 230 8.75 -24.82 -20.21
C TRP A 230 8.49 -26.19 -19.58
N ARG A 231 9.48 -26.70 -18.83
CA ARG A 231 9.48 -28.04 -18.22
C ARG A 231 8.31 -28.22 -17.24
N ASP A 232 8.12 -27.23 -16.37
CA ASP A 232 7.23 -27.33 -15.20
C ASP A 232 5.88 -26.65 -15.43
N TYR A 233 5.70 -25.89 -16.51
CA TYR A 233 4.44 -25.20 -16.78
C TYR A 233 3.93 -25.46 -18.19
N TYR A 234 4.52 -24.84 -19.22
CA TYR A 234 3.96 -24.83 -20.58
C TYR A 234 3.88 -26.21 -21.24
N ARG A 235 4.83 -27.11 -20.99
CA ARG A 235 4.80 -28.48 -21.51
C ARG A 235 3.55 -29.23 -21.07
N HIS A 236 3.14 -29.09 -19.80
CA HIS A 236 1.96 -29.77 -19.27
C HIS A 236 0.65 -29.29 -19.91
N TYR A 237 0.62 -28.06 -20.41
CA TYR A 237 -0.53 -27.57 -21.19
C TYR A 237 -0.57 -28.21 -22.58
N ALA A 238 0.58 -28.34 -23.24
CA ALA A 238 0.65 -29.03 -24.53
C ALA A 238 0.26 -30.51 -24.40
N ASP A 239 0.72 -31.18 -23.34
CA ASP A 239 0.35 -32.56 -23.02
C ASP A 239 -1.16 -32.68 -22.73
N LEU A 240 -1.74 -31.75 -21.97
CA LEU A 240 -3.17 -31.71 -21.67
C LEU A 240 -4.01 -31.54 -22.94
N GLU A 241 -3.63 -30.64 -23.84
CA GLU A 241 -4.31 -30.46 -25.12
C GLU A 241 -4.28 -31.74 -25.96
N HIS A 242 -3.13 -32.42 -26.02
CA HIS A 242 -3.00 -33.68 -26.73
C HIS A 242 -3.90 -34.77 -26.12
N VAL A 243 -3.93 -34.89 -24.79
CA VAL A 243 -4.79 -35.86 -24.09
C VAL A 243 -6.27 -35.57 -24.34
N LEU A 244 -6.69 -34.29 -24.31
CA LEU A 244 -8.08 -33.89 -24.59
C LEU A 244 -8.48 -34.14 -26.05
N LEU A 245 -7.57 -33.97 -27.01
CA LEU A 245 -7.81 -34.28 -28.43
C LEU A 245 -8.04 -35.77 -28.66
N VAL A 246 -7.30 -36.62 -27.95
CA VAL A 246 -7.34 -38.07 -28.13
C VAL A 246 -8.44 -38.72 -27.29
N HIS A 247 -8.58 -38.34 -26.02
CA HIS A 247 -9.42 -39.05 -25.03
C HIS A 247 -10.65 -38.25 -24.57
N GLY A 248 -10.75 -36.96 -24.86
CA GLY A 248 -11.78 -36.08 -24.26
C GLY A 248 -11.50 -35.78 -22.79
N HIS A 249 -12.45 -35.19 -22.06
CA HIS A 249 -12.27 -34.81 -20.64
C HIS A 249 -12.67 -35.92 -19.65
N ARG A 250 -13.53 -36.86 -20.03
CA ARG A 250 -14.12 -37.92 -19.20
C ARG A 250 -14.06 -39.28 -19.87
N ARG A 251 -13.84 -40.35 -19.09
CA ARG A 251 -13.75 -41.73 -19.58
C ARG A 251 -15.11 -42.41 -19.77
N ASP A 252 -16.13 -41.92 -19.08
CA ASP A 252 -17.49 -42.46 -19.03
C ASP A 252 -18.43 -41.92 -20.11
N ILE A 253 -17.97 -40.99 -20.95
CA ILE A 253 -18.77 -40.38 -22.01
C ILE A 253 -18.35 -40.91 -23.37
N LEU A 254 -19.29 -41.52 -24.11
CA LEU A 254 -19.11 -41.96 -25.49
C LEU A 254 -18.80 -40.75 -26.40
N ARG A 255 -17.87 -40.91 -27.36
CA ARG A 255 -17.50 -39.90 -28.38
C ARG A 255 -18.70 -39.51 -29.25
N GLN A 256 -19.59 -38.67 -28.73
CA GLN A 256 -20.64 -38.01 -29.50
C GLN A 256 -20.14 -36.65 -29.97
N ASN A 257 -20.47 -36.30 -31.21
CA ASN A 257 -19.89 -35.23 -32.05
C ASN A 257 -20.14 -33.78 -31.56
N SER A 258 -20.32 -33.54 -30.26
CA SER A 258 -20.89 -32.30 -29.71
C SER A 258 -20.06 -31.61 -28.64
N TRP A 259 -18.89 -32.14 -28.25
CA TRP A 259 -18.03 -31.53 -27.22
C TRP A 259 -16.91 -30.65 -27.80
N ALA A 260 -16.78 -29.43 -27.27
CA ALA A 260 -15.69 -28.50 -27.53
C ALA A 260 -15.01 -28.06 -26.22
N TYR A 261 -13.72 -27.79 -26.27
CA TYR A 261 -12.91 -27.46 -25.09
C TYR A 261 -12.24 -26.09 -25.25
N GLU A 262 -12.25 -25.28 -24.20
CA GLU A 262 -11.44 -24.07 -24.12
C GLU A 262 -10.46 -24.17 -22.94
N VAL A 263 -9.18 -24.01 -23.23
CA VAL A 263 -8.10 -24.05 -22.24
C VAL A 263 -7.70 -22.62 -21.87
N VAL A 264 -7.80 -22.28 -20.59
CA VAL A 264 -7.42 -20.98 -20.03
C VAL A 264 -6.17 -21.16 -19.17
N MET A 265 -5.03 -20.68 -19.68
CA MET A 265 -3.75 -20.69 -18.98
C MET A 265 -3.73 -19.68 -17.82
N GLY A 266 -3.12 -20.08 -16.70
CA GLY A 266 -2.81 -19.20 -15.57
C GLY A 266 -1.46 -18.48 -15.67
N ASP A 267 -0.93 -18.06 -14.52
CA ASP A 267 0.35 -17.35 -14.38
C ASP A 267 1.50 -18.31 -13.94
N PRO A 268 2.59 -18.46 -14.73
CA PRO A 268 3.73 -19.29 -14.36
C PRO A 268 4.56 -18.72 -13.19
N THR A 269 4.37 -17.45 -12.82
CA THR A 269 5.21 -16.73 -11.85
C THR A 269 5.39 -17.49 -10.54
N ALA A 270 4.32 -18.06 -9.98
CA ALA A 270 4.40 -18.73 -8.68
C ALA A 270 5.29 -19.98 -8.68
N ILE A 271 5.42 -20.69 -9.81
CA ILE A 271 6.28 -21.87 -9.93
C ILE A 271 7.75 -21.45 -9.86
N VAL A 272 8.11 -20.38 -10.58
CA VAL A 272 9.48 -19.85 -10.59
C VAL A 272 9.86 -19.24 -9.24
N LEU A 273 8.94 -18.48 -8.62
CA LEU A 273 9.18 -17.87 -7.30
C LEU A 273 9.29 -18.89 -6.17
N ALA A 274 8.63 -20.04 -6.30
CA ALA A 274 8.70 -21.12 -5.32
C ALA A 274 9.96 -22.00 -5.49
N ASP A 275 10.66 -21.88 -6.62
CA ASP A 275 11.89 -22.63 -6.83
C ASP A 275 13.03 -22.07 -5.97
N LYS A 276 13.59 -22.94 -5.13
CA LYS A 276 14.66 -22.59 -4.18
C LYS A 276 15.96 -22.24 -4.89
N TYR A 277 16.26 -22.84 -6.04
CA TYR A 277 17.49 -22.57 -6.79
C TYR A 277 17.38 -21.22 -7.48
N VAL A 278 16.27 -20.94 -8.16
CA VAL A 278 16.02 -19.63 -8.77
C VAL A 278 16.12 -18.51 -7.74
N SER A 279 15.42 -18.63 -6.60
CA SER A 279 15.45 -17.63 -5.54
C SER A 279 16.87 -17.44 -4.95
N THR A 280 17.63 -18.53 -4.79
CA THR A 280 19.01 -18.46 -4.27
C THR A 280 19.96 -17.84 -5.30
N ILE A 281 19.84 -18.17 -6.58
CA ILE A 281 20.69 -17.60 -7.63
C ILE A 281 20.37 -16.11 -7.83
N PHE A 282 19.10 -15.69 -7.76
CA PHE A 282 18.75 -14.26 -7.75
C PHE A 282 19.27 -13.53 -6.52
N LEU A 283 19.25 -14.17 -5.34
CA LEU A 283 19.88 -13.61 -4.15
C LEU A 283 21.39 -13.41 -4.37
N LEU A 284 22.07 -14.41 -4.93
CA LEU A 284 23.49 -14.30 -5.29
C LEU A 284 23.74 -13.22 -6.35
N ASP A 285 22.87 -13.09 -7.35
CA ASP A 285 22.94 -12.04 -8.39
C ASP A 285 22.79 -10.63 -7.81
N ILE A 286 22.04 -10.46 -6.71
CA ILE A 286 21.99 -9.19 -5.97
C ILE A 286 23.31 -8.95 -5.23
N TRP A 287 23.88 -9.97 -4.59
CA TRP A 287 25.14 -9.86 -3.85
C TRP A 287 26.34 -9.53 -4.75
N ILE A 288 26.46 -10.17 -5.91
CA ILE A 288 27.54 -9.86 -6.87
C ILE A 288 27.38 -8.47 -7.53
N SER A 289 26.23 -7.82 -7.32
CA SER A 289 25.86 -6.47 -7.74
C SER A 289 25.76 -5.47 -6.57
N ALA A 290 26.39 -5.77 -5.43
CA ALA A 290 26.34 -4.90 -4.26
C ALA A 290 26.85 -3.47 -4.54
N ASP A 291 27.84 -3.34 -5.42
CA ASP A 291 28.38 -2.08 -5.94
C ASP A 291 27.27 -1.20 -6.57
N THR A 292 26.50 -1.79 -7.49
CA THR A 292 25.46 -1.07 -8.22
C THR A 292 24.19 -0.90 -7.39
N LEU A 293 23.96 -1.78 -6.42
CA LEU A 293 22.89 -1.62 -5.43
C LEU A 293 23.12 -0.38 -4.56
N GLY A 294 24.35 -0.17 -4.07
CA GLY A 294 24.70 1.03 -3.29
C GLY A 294 24.55 2.31 -4.11
N VAL A 295 24.91 2.25 -5.38
CA VAL A 295 24.65 3.32 -6.37
C VAL A 295 23.17 3.64 -6.52
N ALA A 296 22.32 2.62 -6.71
CA ALA A 296 20.89 2.82 -6.92
C ALA A 296 20.24 3.47 -5.68
N ILE A 297 20.73 3.13 -4.49
CA ILE A 297 20.36 3.76 -3.22
C ILE A 297 20.74 5.25 -3.19
N VAL A 298 21.94 5.62 -3.64
CA VAL A 298 22.34 7.04 -3.71
C VAL A 298 21.48 7.79 -4.73
N ARG A 299 21.25 7.21 -5.91
CA ARG A 299 20.41 7.81 -6.95
C ARG A 299 18.95 7.93 -6.54
N SER A 300 18.45 7.03 -5.69
CA SER A 300 17.07 7.11 -5.19
C SER A 300 16.81 8.28 -4.22
N SER A 301 17.86 9.02 -3.83
CA SER A 301 17.74 10.26 -3.05
C SER A 301 17.70 11.53 -3.91
N GLN A 302 17.86 11.41 -5.24
CA GLN A 302 17.91 12.54 -6.16
C GLN A 302 16.51 12.99 -6.56
N ASN A 303 15.93 13.92 -5.80
CA ASN A 303 14.58 14.45 -6.05
C ASN A 303 14.50 15.41 -7.25
N GLU A 304 15.63 15.95 -7.70
CA GLU A 304 15.71 16.91 -8.80
C GLU A 304 15.66 16.25 -10.20
N ASP A 305 16.02 14.96 -10.30
CA ASP A 305 16.04 14.19 -11.56
C ASP A 305 15.08 12.98 -11.47
N ILE A 306 13.80 13.25 -11.74
CA ILE A 306 12.71 12.25 -11.63
C ILE A 306 12.94 11.02 -12.53
N PRO A 307 13.38 11.14 -13.80
CA PRO A 307 13.73 9.97 -14.61
C PRO A 307 14.78 9.07 -13.95
N LEU A 308 15.83 9.66 -13.38
CA LEU A 308 16.88 8.92 -12.68
C LEU A 308 16.37 8.26 -11.40
N LEU A 309 15.51 8.94 -10.66
CA LEU A 309 14.82 8.42 -9.48
C LEU A 309 13.98 7.18 -9.84
N LEU A 310 13.14 7.28 -10.88
CA LEU A 310 12.28 6.18 -11.34
C LEU A 310 13.09 4.99 -11.85
N LEU A 311 14.18 5.25 -12.59
CA LEU A 311 15.11 4.22 -13.04
C LEU A 311 15.74 3.48 -11.85
N SER A 312 16.10 4.23 -10.81
CA SER A 312 16.69 3.68 -9.58
C SER A 312 15.68 2.83 -8.82
N PHE A 313 14.42 3.26 -8.67
CA PHE A 313 13.36 2.43 -8.10
C PHE A 313 13.10 1.16 -8.91
N LEU A 314 13.14 1.26 -10.23
CA LEU A 314 13.00 0.10 -11.10
C LEU A 314 14.14 -0.90 -10.88
N TYR A 315 15.39 -0.44 -10.73
CA TYR A 315 16.52 -1.31 -10.36
C TYR A 315 16.35 -1.91 -8.96
N LEU A 316 16.02 -1.06 -7.97
CA LEU A 316 15.81 -1.44 -6.57
C LEU A 316 14.70 -2.49 -6.42
N SER A 317 13.70 -2.56 -7.30
CA SER A 317 12.68 -3.62 -7.24
C SER A 317 13.25 -5.06 -7.27
N ARG A 318 14.51 -5.26 -7.72
CA ARG A 318 15.22 -6.56 -7.62
C ARG A 318 15.36 -7.05 -6.18
N VAL A 319 15.39 -6.16 -5.18
CA VAL A 319 15.50 -6.53 -3.75
C VAL A 319 14.33 -7.39 -3.26
N VAL A 320 13.22 -7.47 -4.00
CA VAL A 320 12.11 -8.40 -3.71
C VAL A 320 12.56 -9.87 -3.65
N TRP A 321 13.61 -10.25 -4.37
CA TRP A 321 14.14 -11.61 -4.33
C TRP A 321 14.75 -11.98 -2.99
N ILE A 322 15.17 -11.01 -2.17
CA ILE A 322 15.58 -11.26 -0.77
C ILE A 322 14.40 -11.81 0.04
N ALA A 323 13.21 -11.22 -0.13
CA ALA A 323 12.00 -11.66 0.54
C ALA A 323 11.56 -13.06 0.04
N TYR A 324 11.65 -13.33 -1.26
CA TYR A 324 11.36 -14.66 -1.80
C TYR A 324 12.35 -15.72 -1.31
N ALA A 325 13.64 -15.43 -1.32
CA ALA A 325 14.67 -16.33 -0.80
C ALA A 325 14.48 -16.63 0.69
N ALA A 326 14.13 -15.62 1.51
CA ALA A 326 13.83 -15.80 2.93
C ALA A 326 12.62 -16.74 3.16
N ILE A 327 11.56 -16.61 2.36
CA ILE A 327 10.40 -17.52 2.42
C ILE A 327 10.80 -18.92 1.98
N CYS A 328 11.55 -19.08 0.88
CA CYS A 328 12.00 -20.38 0.38
C CYS A 328 12.91 -21.10 1.38
N PHE A 329 13.85 -20.40 2.00
CA PHE A 329 14.71 -20.94 3.05
C PHE A 329 13.89 -21.35 4.28
N THR A 330 12.98 -20.48 4.73
CA THR A 330 12.07 -20.78 5.84
C THR A 330 11.21 -22.00 5.53
N ALA A 331 10.65 -22.10 4.32
CA ALA A 331 9.87 -23.26 3.88
C ALA A 331 10.71 -24.55 3.90
N ALA A 332 11.98 -24.51 3.46
CA ALA A 332 12.89 -25.65 3.53
C ALA A 332 13.16 -26.07 4.98
N VAL A 333 13.38 -25.12 5.88
CA VAL A 333 13.58 -25.38 7.32
C VAL A 333 12.32 -25.97 7.96
N LEU A 334 11.15 -25.39 7.67
CA LEU A 334 9.87 -25.87 8.19
C LEU A 334 9.55 -27.28 7.71
N LYS A 335 9.84 -27.59 6.43
CA LYS A 335 9.71 -28.95 5.89
C LYS A 335 10.64 -29.95 6.57
N ARG A 336 11.92 -29.58 6.77
CA ARG A 336 12.88 -30.43 7.50
C ARG A 336 12.49 -30.67 8.96
N ARG A 337 11.76 -29.73 9.57
CA ARG A 337 11.32 -29.80 10.97
C ARG A 337 9.87 -30.27 11.12
N HIS A 338 9.15 -30.57 10.03
CA HIS A 338 7.72 -30.92 10.00
C HIS A 338 6.83 -29.91 10.74
N LYS A 339 7.17 -28.61 10.63
CA LYS A 339 6.47 -27.48 11.27
C LYS A 339 5.78 -26.55 10.27
N GLU A 340 5.43 -27.05 9.10
CA GLU A 340 4.79 -26.28 8.02
C GLU A 340 3.47 -25.64 8.48
N HIS A 341 2.79 -26.25 9.45
CA HIS A 341 1.57 -25.74 10.06
C HIS A 341 1.75 -24.42 10.85
N VAL A 342 2.98 -24.04 11.19
CA VAL A 342 3.32 -22.82 11.95
C VAL A 342 3.45 -21.59 11.04
N PHE A 343 3.42 -21.76 9.72
CA PHE A 343 3.62 -20.68 8.77
C PHE A 343 2.45 -20.55 7.79
N ALA A 344 1.95 -19.33 7.61
CA ALA A 344 0.86 -19.06 6.69
C ALA A 344 1.39 -18.69 5.30
N GLN A 345 0.66 -19.12 4.28
CA GLN A 345 0.92 -18.75 2.90
C GLN A 345 0.85 -17.22 2.71
N VAL A 346 1.87 -16.68 2.04
CA VAL A 346 1.99 -15.26 1.67
C VAL A 346 1.70 -15.11 0.18
N ASP A 347 0.89 -14.11 -0.22
CA ASP A 347 0.64 -13.85 -1.64
C ASP A 347 1.87 -13.15 -2.27
N PRO A 348 2.48 -13.71 -3.33
CA PRO A 348 3.69 -13.15 -3.93
C PRO A 348 3.48 -11.74 -4.52
N THR A 349 2.29 -11.44 -5.03
CA THR A 349 2.00 -10.13 -5.65
C THR A 349 1.90 -9.05 -4.57
N VAL A 350 1.22 -9.38 -3.47
CA VAL A 350 1.13 -8.49 -2.31
C VAL A 350 2.51 -8.27 -1.70
N LEU A 351 3.31 -9.34 -1.60
CA LEU A 351 4.68 -9.24 -1.11
C LEU A 351 5.53 -8.30 -1.97
N ALA A 352 5.47 -8.43 -3.30
CA ALA A 352 6.20 -7.56 -4.21
C ALA A 352 5.81 -6.08 -4.05
N LEU A 353 4.52 -5.78 -3.92
CA LEU A 353 4.05 -4.41 -3.70
C LEU A 353 4.54 -3.83 -2.37
N VAL A 354 4.46 -4.61 -1.29
CA VAL A 354 4.89 -4.16 0.04
C VAL A 354 6.40 -3.94 0.08
N VAL A 355 7.19 -4.85 -0.49
CA VAL A 355 8.65 -4.74 -0.56
C VAL A 355 9.09 -3.54 -1.41
N ALA A 356 8.39 -3.27 -2.52
CA ALA A 356 8.68 -2.11 -3.37
C ALA A 356 8.48 -0.77 -2.64
N LEU A 357 7.59 -0.70 -1.65
CA LEU A 357 7.38 0.48 -0.81
C LEU A 357 8.34 0.53 0.39
N TYR A 358 8.61 -0.62 0.99
CA TYR A 358 9.43 -0.74 2.19
C TYR A 358 10.92 -0.43 1.94
N GLY A 359 11.46 -0.85 0.79
CA GLY A 359 12.87 -0.60 0.42
C GLY A 359 13.24 0.90 0.40
N PRO A 360 12.57 1.73 -0.43
CA PRO A 360 12.82 3.17 -0.47
C PRO A 360 12.63 3.86 0.89
N LEU A 361 11.64 3.45 1.68
CA LEU A 361 11.41 3.98 3.02
C LEU A 361 12.59 3.69 3.95
N LEU A 362 13.11 2.45 3.97
CA LEU A 362 14.28 2.09 4.77
C LEU A 362 15.51 2.92 4.38
N THR A 363 15.75 3.05 3.07
CA THR A 363 16.86 3.85 2.55
C THR A 363 16.76 5.32 2.95
N TRP A 364 15.56 5.90 2.84
CA TRP A 364 15.32 7.29 3.23
C TRP A 364 15.54 7.50 4.74
N LEU A 365 15.03 6.58 5.57
CA LEU A 365 15.23 6.60 7.02
C LEU A 365 16.72 6.49 7.39
N GLY A 366 17.49 5.69 6.64
CA GLY A 366 18.93 5.53 6.82
C GLY A 366 19.73 6.83 6.68
N SER A 367 19.32 7.73 5.77
CA SER A 367 20.03 9.00 5.51
C SER A 367 19.51 10.19 6.31
N ASN A 368 18.23 10.16 6.72
CA ASN A 368 17.54 11.33 7.29
C ASN A 368 17.22 11.19 8.78
N VAL A 369 17.31 10.00 9.36
CA VAL A 369 17.14 9.78 10.81
C VAL A 369 18.50 9.53 11.43
N ALA A 370 18.94 10.43 12.31
CA ALA A 370 20.29 10.39 12.88
C ALA A 370 20.64 9.06 13.58
N PHE A 371 19.69 8.46 14.30
CA PHE A 371 19.88 7.14 14.90
C PHE A 371 20.15 6.05 13.85
N ASN A 372 19.35 5.99 12.78
CA ASN A 372 19.56 5.01 11.72
C ASN A 372 20.87 5.29 10.98
N LEU A 373 21.16 6.56 10.68
CA LEU A 373 22.42 6.97 10.06
C LEU A 373 23.63 6.53 10.88
N ALA A 374 23.58 6.70 12.21
CA ALA A 374 24.62 6.22 13.12
C ALA A 374 24.79 4.69 13.06
N VAL A 375 23.68 3.94 13.02
CA VAL A 375 23.71 2.47 12.88
C VAL A 375 24.36 2.07 11.55
N TYR A 376 23.96 2.67 10.42
CA TYR A 376 24.55 2.38 9.11
C TYR A 376 26.05 2.68 9.07
N GLN A 377 26.48 3.85 9.57
CA GLN A 377 27.90 4.23 9.62
C GLN A 377 28.70 3.29 10.54
N TYR A 378 28.16 2.91 11.70
CA TYR A 378 28.80 1.95 12.59
C TYR A 378 28.99 0.58 11.92
N LEU A 379 27.96 0.08 11.24
CA LEU A 379 28.01 -1.22 10.56
C LEU A 379 28.99 -1.24 9.38
N LEU A 380 29.30 -0.09 8.77
CA LEU A 380 30.31 0.03 7.72
C LEU A 380 31.75 -0.06 8.25
N GLU A 381 31.97 0.27 9.52
CA GLU A 381 33.31 0.42 10.10
C GLU A 381 33.64 -0.66 11.14
N CYS A 382 32.63 -1.39 11.65
CA CYS A 382 32.80 -2.27 12.81
C CYS A 382 33.76 -3.45 12.57
N ILE A 383 33.95 -3.87 11.32
CA ILE A 383 34.87 -4.96 10.94
C ILE A 383 36.10 -4.51 10.14
N VAL A 384 36.27 -3.20 9.97
CA VAL A 384 37.42 -2.62 9.26
C VAL A 384 38.57 -2.39 10.24
N SER A 385 39.78 -2.85 9.87
CA SER A 385 40.99 -2.69 10.69
C SER A 385 41.41 -1.22 10.83
N ASN A 386 41.37 -0.45 9.74
CA ASN A 386 41.64 0.99 9.72
C ASN A 386 40.42 1.77 9.15
N ARG A 387 39.68 2.44 10.03
CA ARG A 387 38.41 3.12 9.71
C ARG A 387 38.58 4.34 8.80
N ASP A 388 39.79 4.88 8.72
CA ASP A 388 40.08 6.02 7.86
C ASP A 388 40.40 5.61 6.42
N GLU A 389 40.78 4.34 6.19
CA GLU A 389 41.20 3.85 4.87
C GLU A 389 40.03 3.29 4.05
N ALA A 390 39.07 2.65 4.72
CA ALA A 390 38.06 1.87 4.05
C ALA A 390 36.72 1.81 4.81
N ILE A 391 35.67 1.54 4.04
CA ILE A 391 34.38 1.09 4.55
C ILE A 391 34.10 -0.32 4.04
N GLU A 392 33.42 -1.13 4.85
CA GLU A 392 33.09 -2.52 4.53
C GLU A 392 31.58 -2.71 4.47
N VAL A 393 31.08 -3.02 3.27
CA VAL A 393 29.64 -3.02 2.97
C VAL A 393 28.97 -4.34 3.35
N PHE A 394 29.73 -5.42 3.59
CA PHE A 394 29.17 -6.75 3.84
C PHE A 394 28.17 -6.78 5.01
N ILE A 395 28.52 -6.22 6.17
CA ILE A 395 27.65 -6.25 7.36
C ILE A 395 26.38 -5.42 7.13
N VAL A 396 26.51 -4.25 6.49
CA VAL A 396 25.37 -3.42 6.10
C VAL A 396 24.45 -4.15 5.13
N ALA A 397 25.01 -4.87 4.15
CA ALA A 397 24.23 -5.67 3.22
C ALA A 397 23.47 -6.79 3.95
N VAL A 398 24.11 -7.50 4.89
CA VAL A 398 23.44 -8.50 5.75
C VAL A 398 22.30 -7.86 6.55
N PHE A 399 22.55 -6.73 7.20
CA PHE A 399 21.55 -6.02 8.00
C PHE A 399 20.34 -5.60 7.13
N TYR A 400 20.60 -5.03 5.95
CA TYR A 400 19.56 -4.66 5.01
C TYR A 400 18.75 -5.89 4.53
N MET A 401 19.42 -7.01 4.24
CA MET A 401 18.71 -8.25 3.87
C MET A 401 17.84 -8.81 4.99
N LEU A 402 18.33 -8.80 6.24
CA LEU A 402 17.56 -9.25 7.40
C LEU A 402 16.30 -8.39 7.58
N LEU A 403 16.42 -7.07 7.44
CA LEU A 403 15.27 -6.17 7.48
C LEU A 403 14.25 -6.50 6.37
N MET A 404 14.72 -6.64 5.13
CA MET A 404 13.86 -6.94 3.97
C MET A 404 13.21 -8.33 4.07
N GLY A 405 13.94 -9.33 4.57
CA GLY A 405 13.45 -10.70 4.77
C GLY A 405 12.55 -10.85 5.99
N SER A 406 12.71 -10.04 7.03
CA SER A 406 11.93 -10.15 8.27
C SER A 406 10.45 -9.88 8.06
N MET A 407 10.09 -8.93 7.19
CA MET A 407 8.71 -8.50 6.97
C MET A 407 7.76 -9.65 6.53
N PRO A 408 8.03 -10.41 5.45
CA PRO A 408 7.19 -11.55 5.08
C PRO A 408 7.17 -12.65 6.14
N LEU A 409 8.27 -12.84 6.87
CA LEU A 409 8.35 -13.86 7.93
C LEU A 409 7.50 -13.47 9.14
N MET A 410 7.57 -12.22 9.57
CA MET A 410 6.71 -11.67 10.63
C MET A 410 5.24 -11.82 10.28
N TYR A 411 4.86 -11.56 9.02
CA TYR A 411 3.50 -11.79 8.56
C TYR A 411 3.14 -13.30 8.57
N GLY A 412 3.98 -14.15 8.00
CA GLY A 412 3.74 -15.60 7.88
C GLY A 412 3.65 -16.33 9.22
N PHE A 413 4.54 -16.02 10.16
CA PHE A 413 4.52 -16.57 11.52
C PHE A 413 3.45 -15.90 12.39
N GLY A 414 3.38 -14.56 12.37
CA GLY A 414 2.44 -13.80 13.18
C GLY A 414 1.00 -14.21 12.91
N ILE A 415 0.59 -14.23 11.64
CA ILE A 415 -0.81 -14.56 11.32
C ILE A 415 -1.19 -16.00 11.68
N THR A 416 -0.22 -16.91 11.80
CA THR A 416 -0.46 -18.31 12.20
C THR A 416 -0.53 -18.45 13.72
N TYR A 417 0.31 -17.72 14.44
CA TYR A 417 0.24 -17.60 15.90
C TYR A 417 -1.12 -17.05 16.36
N TYR A 418 -1.67 -16.08 15.61
CA TYR A 418 -2.95 -15.47 15.95
C TYR A 418 -4.17 -16.21 15.32
N ARG A 419 -4.01 -17.12 14.34
CA ARG A 419 -5.14 -17.83 13.70
C ARG A 419 -5.42 -19.18 14.41
N PRO A 420 -6.67 -19.50 14.81
CA PRO A 420 -6.97 -20.89 15.12
C PRO A 420 -6.94 -21.75 13.85
N ILE A 421 -6.55 -23.02 14.03
CA ILE A 421 -6.47 -24.06 13.01
C ILE A 421 -7.75 -24.06 12.17
N LYS A 422 -7.62 -23.90 10.84
CA LYS A 422 -8.77 -23.85 9.92
C LYS A 422 -9.52 -25.18 9.93
N VAL A 423 -10.82 -25.15 10.24
CA VAL A 423 -11.75 -26.24 9.88
C VAL A 423 -11.87 -26.27 8.35
N VAL A 424 -11.57 -27.44 7.79
CA VAL A 424 -11.51 -27.70 6.35
C VAL A 424 -12.91 -27.52 5.72
N PRO A 425 -13.05 -26.79 4.60
CA PRO A 425 -14.31 -26.71 3.85
C PRO A 425 -14.83 -28.11 3.48
N LYS A 426 -16.07 -28.43 3.87
CA LYS A 426 -16.70 -29.75 3.64
C LYS A 426 -17.07 -30.03 2.18
N ARG A 427 -17.10 -29.01 1.29
CA ARG A 427 -17.52 -29.15 -0.12
C ARG A 427 -16.37 -28.97 -1.12
N PRO A 428 -16.16 -29.89 -2.08
CA PRO A 428 -15.11 -29.79 -3.13
C PRO A 428 -15.22 -28.55 -4.03
N THR A 429 -16.43 -28.04 -4.26
CA THR A 429 -16.71 -26.89 -5.15
C THR A 429 -16.15 -25.56 -4.61
N ALA A 430 -15.91 -25.46 -3.30
CA ALA A 430 -15.35 -24.25 -2.67
C ALA A 430 -13.93 -23.90 -3.18
N TYR A 431 -13.17 -24.89 -3.64
CA TYR A 431 -11.81 -24.73 -4.17
C TYR A 431 -11.79 -24.31 -5.66
N ALA A 432 -12.90 -24.49 -6.38
CA ALA A 432 -13.05 -24.08 -7.78
C ALA A 432 -13.63 -22.65 -7.93
N SER A 433 -14.06 -22.03 -6.81
CA SER A 433 -14.61 -20.66 -6.78
C SER A 433 -13.59 -19.61 -7.25
N PHE A 434 -14.08 -18.59 -7.97
CA PHE A 434 -13.34 -17.36 -8.29
C PHE A 434 -12.66 -16.73 -7.07
N ARG A 435 -13.29 -16.83 -5.89
CA ARG A 435 -12.77 -16.26 -4.62
C ARG A 435 -11.55 -17.02 -4.08
N TYR A 436 -11.29 -18.24 -4.56
CA TYR A 436 -10.16 -19.06 -4.16
C TYR A 436 -8.90 -18.82 -5.01
N ASN A 437 -8.95 -17.88 -5.96
CA ASN A 437 -7.82 -17.49 -6.81
C ASN A 437 -6.98 -16.34 -6.21
N ASN A 438 -5.72 -16.19 -6.63
CA ASN A 438 -4.86 -15.08 -6.22
C ASN A 438 -5.30 -13.74 -6.87
N LEU A 439 -4.73 -12.62 -6.41
CA LEU A 439 -5.09 -11.28 -6.90
C LEU A 439 -4.93 -11.16 -8.44
N LYS A 440 -3.82 -11.64 -8.99
CA LYS A 440 -3.54 -11.60 -10.43
C LYS A 440 -4.55 -12.38 -11.26
N ASN A 441 -4.84 -13.63 -10.91
CA ASN A 441 -5.80 -14.45 -11.65
C ASN A 441 -7.21 -13.89 -11.54
N ARG A 442 -7.57 -13.26 -10.42
CA ARG A 442 -8.87 -12.59 -10.27
C ARG A 442 -8.99 -11.35 -11.16
N ALA A 443 -7.92 -10.54 -11.25
CA ALA A 443 -7.86 -9.42 -12.18
C ALA A 443 -7.92 -9.91 -13.64
N LEU A 444 -7.18 -10.97 -13.97
CA LEU A 444 -7.22 -11.64 -15.27
C LEU A 444 -8.65 -12.08 -15.63
N PHE A 445 -9.32 -12.82 -14.76
CA PHE A 445 -10.69 -13.28 -15.00
C PHE A 445 -11.72 -12.14 -15.09
N ALA A 446 -11.51 -11.04 -14.35
CA ALA A 446 -12.33 -9.83 -14.45
C ALA A 446 -12.16 -9.15 -15.82
N VAL A 447 -10.93 -9.03 -16.32
CA VAL A 447 -10.62 -8.47 -17.65
C VAL A 447 -11.15 -9.36 -18.78
N LEU A 448 -11.04 -10.68 -18.63
CA LEU A 448 -11.50 -11.67 -19.63
C LEU A 448 -13.03 -11.81 -19.72
N ARG A 449 -13.82 -11.04 -18.96
CA ARG A 449 -15.29 -11.16 -18.86
C ARG A 449 -15.80 -12.58 -18.57
N THR A 450 -14.94 -13.45 -18.00
CA THR A 450 -15.31 -14.84 -17.66
C THR A 450 -16.38 -14.95 -16.57
N GLY A 451 -16.74 -13.84 -15.92
CA GLY A 451 -17.94 -13.75 -15.06
C GLY A 451 -19.24 -14.11 -15.78
N LYS A 452 -19.30 -14.07 -17.12
CA LYS A 452 -20.43 -14.60 -17.90
C LYS A 452 -20.62 -16.12 -17.78
N TYR A 453 -19.56 -16.86 -17.42
CA TYR A 453 -19.55 -18.33 -17.33
C TYR A 453 -19.70 -18.86 -15.90
N ASP A 454 -19.83 -17.98 -14.90
CA ASP A 454 -20.00 -18.33 -13.47
C ASP A 454 -21.50 -18.27 -13.05
N HIS A 455 -22.42 -17.95 -13.98
CA HIS A 455 -23.85 -17.76 -13.71
C HIS A 455 -24.71 -19.04 -13.77
N ASP A 456 -24.21 -20.16 -14.31
CA ASP A 456 -24.95 -21.42 -14.33
C ASP A 456 -24.68 -22.22 -13.05
N GLY A 457 -25.65 -22.21 -12.14
CA GLY A 457 -25.62 -22.88 -10.83
C GLY A 457 -25.50 -24.41 -10.88
N ASP A 458 -25.63 -25.01 -12.07
CA ASP A 458 -25.54 -26.46 -12.31
C ASP A 458 -24.16 -26.93 -12.83
N LEU A 459 -23.19 -26.02 -12.99
CA LEU A 459 -21.85 -26.37 -13.47
C LEU A 459 -21.06 -27.17 -12.42
N VAL A 460 -20.67 -28.40 -12.77
CA VAL A 460 -19.77 -29.22 -11.96
C VAL A 460 -18.38 -28.59 -11.97
N ALA A 461 -18.04 -27.91 -10.87
CA ALA A 461 -16.75 -27.25 -10.67
C ALA A 461 -15.83 -28.08 -9.74
N LEU A 462 -14.79 -28.71 -10.30
CA LEU A 462 -13.85 -29.58 -9.56
C LEU A 462 -12.51 -28.89 -9.33
N GLY A 463 -11.93 -29.09 -8.13
CA GLY A 463 -10.91 -28.22 -7.51
C GLY A 463 -9.46 -28.29 -8.02
N GLY A 464 -8.56 -27.56 -7.34
CA GLY A 464 -7.10 -27.49 -7.55
C GLY A 464 -6.38 -26.92 -6.30
N THR A 465 -5.05 -27.02 -6.21
CA THR A 465 -4.24 -26.75 -5.00
C THR A 465 -3.46 -25.43 -5.02
N LEU A 466 -3.13 -24.84 -6.19
CA LEU A 466 -2.27 -23.65 -6.30
C LEU A 466 -3.00 -22.42 -6.85
N ARG A 467 -3.09 -21.35 -6.06
CA ARG A 467 -3.96 -20.21 -6.41
C ARG A 467 -3.57 -19.42 -7.67
N ALA A 468 -2.34 -19.59 -8.16
CA ALA A 468 -1.70 -18.75 -9.18
C ALA A 468 -1.40 -19.47 -10.51
N ALA A 469 -0.87 -20.70 -10.46
CA ALA A 469 -0.42 -21.46 -11.64
C ALA A 469 -1.48 -22.45 -12.16
N ASP A 470 -2.70 -22.39 -11.65
CA ASP A 470 -3.75 -23.31 -12.06
C ASP A 470 -4.30 -22.98 -13.45
N CYS A 471 -4.59 -24.04 -14.20
CA CYS A 471 -5.28 -24.02 -15.48
C CYS A 471 -6.80 -24.17 -15.25
N PHE A 472 -7.59 -23.58 -16.14
CA PHE A 472 -9.03 -23.85 -16.21
C PHE A 472 -9.38 -24.46 -17.55
N LEU A 473 -10.03 -25.62 -17.50
CA LEU A 473 -10.59 -26.30 -18.65
C LEU A 473 -12.10 -26.06 -18.66
N LEU A 474 -12.58 -25.42 -19.73
CA LEU A 474 -13.99 -25.17 -19.98
C LEU A 474 -14.50 -26.20 -21.00
N CYS A 475 -15.49 -27.00 -20.62
CA CYS A 475 -16.07 -28.06 -21.43
C CYS A 475 -17.44 -27.63 -21.95
N PHE A 476 -17.55 -27.45 -23.26
CA PHE A 476 -18.78 -27.06 -23.94
C PHE A 476 -19.44 -28.27 -24.59
N TYR A 477 -20.76 -28.37 -24.47
CA TYR A 477 -21.60 -29.31 -25.20
C TYR A 477 -22.58 -28.52 -26.07
N ASN A 478 -22.57 -28.73 -27.39
CA ASN A 478 -23.40 -27.95 -28.33
C ASN A 478 -23.28 -26.42 -28.11
N ASP A 479 -22.05 -25.93 -27.98
CA ASP A 479 -21.72 -24.52 -27.74
C ASP A 479 -22.27 -23.92 -26.42
N LYS A 480 -22.79 -24.76 -25.51
CA LYS A 480 -23.13 -24.37 -24.13
C LYS A 480 -22.11 -24.91 -23.14
N LEU A 481 -21.64 -24.06 -22.22
CA LEU A 481 -20.71 -24.48 -21.18
C LEU A 481 -21.41 -25.46 -20.23
N HIS A 482 -20.84 -26.65 -20.04
CA HIS A 482 -21.44 -27.71 -19.23
C HIS A 482 -20.56 -28.11 -18.03
N GLU A 483 -19.23 -28.00 -18.14
CA GLU A 483 -18.33 -28.28 -17.00
C GLU A 483 -17.13 -27.34 -16.97
N LYS A 484 -16.63 -27.07 -15.76
CA LYS A 484 -15.46 -26.24 -15.50
C LYS A 484 -14.52 -27.00 -14.57
N ILE A 485 -13.38 -27.40 -15.08
CA ILE A 485 -12.42 -28.21 -14.33
C ILE A 485 -11.19 -27.33 -14.04
N ARG A 486 -10.88 -27.15 -12.75
CA ARG A 486 -9.63 -26.53 -12.32
C ARG A 486 -8.55 -27.60 -12.29
N LEU A 487 -7.39 -27.30 -12.86
CA LEU A 487 -6.29 -28.25 -12.96
C LEU A 487 -5.03 -27.61 -12.36
N SER A 488 -4.40 -28.34 -11.46
CA SER A 488 -3.09 -27.99 -10.88
C SER A 488 -2.04 -28.98 -11.35
N PRO A 489 -0.81 -28.53 -11.64
CA PRO A 489 0.30 -29.45 -11.91
C PRO A 489 0.52 -30.41 -10.72
N LEU A 490 0.64 -31.71 -11.00
CA LEU A 490 0.82 -32.73 -9.95
C LEU A 490 2.11 -32.53 -9.14
N GLN A 491 3.17 -32.03 -9.80
CA GLN A 491 4.46 -31.68 -9.20
C GLN A 491 4.36 -30.67 -8.04
N SER A 492 3.23 -29.98 -7.92
CA SER A 492 3.01 -29.03 -6.84
C SER A 492 2.49 -29.66 -5.54
N LEU A 493 2.13 -30.95 -5.57
CA LEU A 493 1.91 -31.72 -4.37
C LEU A 493 3.20 -32.35 -3.88
N ASP A 494 3.41 -32.25 -2.58
CA ASP A 494 4.43 -33.04 -1.90
C ASP A 494 3.87 -34.44 -1.67
N CYS A 495 4.21 -35.39 -2.56
CA CYS A 495 3.69 -36.76 -2.48
C CYS A 495 4.28 -37.56 -1.30
N ASN A 496 5.34 -37.04 -0.65
CA ASN A 496 5.98 -37.67 0.51
C ASN A 496 6.23 -39.17 0.35
N CYS A 497 6.63 -39.62 -0.85
CA CYS A 497 6.74 -41.05 -1.19
C CYS A 497 7.71 -41.84 -0.30
N SER A 498 8.57 -41.16 0.46
CA SER A 498 9.54 -41.73 1.39
C SER A 498 9.00 -41.94 2.82
N ASN A 499 7.88 -41.33 3.19
CA ASN A 499 7.27 -41.46 4.52
C ASN A 499 5.89 -42.07 4.40
N ASP A 500 5.77 -43.35 4.76
CA ASP A 500 4.54 -44.14 4.63
C ASP A 500 3.32 -43.53 5.36
N ALA A 501 3.54 -42.72 6.40
CA ALA A 501 2.47 -42.07 7.15
C ALA A 501 1.92 -40.80 6.47
N LEU A 502 2.68 -40.20 5.54
CA LEU A 502 2.32 -38.96 4.83
C LEU A 502 2.22 -39.14 3.31
N ALA A 503 2.58 -40.32 2.80
CA ALA A 503 2.60 -40.64 1.38
C ALA A 503 1.21 -40.58 0.76
N ILE A 504 1.08 -39.86 -0.37
CA ILE A 504 -0.13 -39.85 -1.17
C ILE A 504 -0.13 -41.13 -2.03
N ARG A 505 -0.98 -42.08 -1.67
CA ARG A 505 -1.10 -43.37 -2.36
C ARG A 505 -2.07 -43.28 -3.54
N ASP A 506 -1.78 -44.04 -4.60
CA ASP A 506 -2.71 -44.21 -5.71
C ASP A 506 -3.98 -44.90 -5.22
N ALA A 507 -5.12 -44.40 -5.66
CA ALA A 507 -6.41 -45.02 -5.37
C ALA A 507 -6.51 -46.35 -6.15
N PRO A 508 -7.21 -47.38 -5.60
CA PRO A 508 -7.42 -48.65 -6.29
C PRO A 508 -8.26 -48.50 -7.56
N GLU A 509 -9.09 -47.45 -7.64
CA GLU A 509 -9.91 -47.15 -8.80
C GLU A 509 -9.29 -46.02 -9.65
N PRO A 510 -9.29 -46.15 -10.99
CA PRO A 510 -8.80 -45.09 -11.86
C PRO A 510 -9.74 -43.87 -11.82
N SER A 511 -9.15 -42.68 -12.00
CA SER A 511 -9.92 -41.42 -12.09
C SER A 511 -11.00 -41.48 -13.17
N ARG A 512 -12.18 -40.92 -12.86
CA ARG A 512 -13.27 -40.71 -13.82
C ARG A 512 -12.87 -39.76 -14.95
N TYR A 513 -11.95 -38.83 -14.65
CA TYR A 513 -11.40 -37.89 -15.61
C TYR A 513 -10.16 -38.46 -16.29
N VAL A 514 -9.80 -37.89 -17.44
CA VAL A 514 -8.52 -38.20 -18.10
C VAL A 514 -7.30 -37.66 -17.35
N VAL A 515 -7.54 -36.87 -16.29
CA VAL A 515 -6.55 -36.31 -15.36
C VAL A 515 -6.67 -36.95 -13.97
N ASN A 516 -5.62 -36.83 -13.17
CA ASN A 516 -5.60 -37.36 -11.80
C ASN A 516 -6.56 -36.58 -10.89
N GLN A 517 -7.33 -37.32 -10.07
CA GLN A 517 -8.23 -36.76 -9.08
C GLN A 517 -7.74 -37.13 -7.67
N ILE A 518 -7.57 -36.14 -6.81
CA ILE A 518 -7.19 -36.36 -5.41
C ILE A 518 -8.44 -36.74 -4.63
N VAL A 519 -8.49 -37.97 -4.12
CA VAL A 519 -9.57 -38.48 -3.28
C VAL A 519 -9.11 -38.42 -1.82
N ARG A 520 -9.94 -37.88 -0.93
CA ARG A 520 -9.66 -37.92 0.51
C ARG A 520 -10.22 -39.23 1.08
N PRO A 521 -9.48 -39.96 1.93
CA PRO A 521 -10.09 -41.06 2.66
C PRO A 521 -11.24 -40.51 3.51
N LEU A 522 -12.41 -41.13 3.39
CA LEU A 522 -13.54 -40.89 4.30
C LEU A 522 -13.02 -41.07 5.74
N SER A 523 -13.43 -40.15 6.62
CA SER A 523 -12.91 -39.94 7.97
C SER A 523 -13.11 -41.14 8.93
N GLN A 524 -12.40 -42.24 8.73
CA GLN A 524 -12.49 -43.43 9.59
C GLN A 524 -11.16 -43.95 10.17
N SER A 525 -10.00 -43.30 9.96
CA SER A 525 -8.73 -43.89 10.45
C SER A 525 -7.71 -42.93 11.10
N PHE A 526 -8.13 -41.78 11.65
CA PHE A 526 -7.29 -41.02 12.58
C PHE A 526 -7.97 -40.89 13.95
N ALA A 527 -8.19 -42.02 14.60
CA ALA A 527 -8.39 -42.05 16.04
C ALA A 527 -7.02 -41.75 16.69
N SER A 528 -6.85 -40.56 17.26
CA SER A 528 -5.78 -40.32 18.22
C SER A 528 -5.95 -41.30 19.40
N PRO A 529 -4.86 -41.81 20.00
CA PRO A 529 -4.96 -42.71 21.14
C PRO A 529 -5.71 -41.99 22.27
N GLN A 530 -6.88 -42.51 22.63
CA GLN A 530 -7.64 -42.02 23.76
C GLN A 530 -6.83 -42.28 25.03
N LEU A 531 -6.36 -41.21 25.68
CA LEU A 531 -6.00 -41.27 27.09
C LEU A 531 -7.30 -41.58 27.85
N ALA A 532 -7.45 -42.83 28.28
CA ALA A 532 -8.55 -43.26 29.11
C ALA A 532 -8.50 -42.51 30.46
N LYS A 533 -9.31 -41.46 30.61
CA LYS A 533 -9.58 -40.86 31.91
C LYS A 533 -10.71 -41.65 32.58
N LEU A 534 -10.37 -42.28 33.70
CA LEU A 534 -11.27 -42.96 34.62
C LEU A 534 -12.53 -42.12 34.93
N ARG A 535 -13.68 -42.72 34.66
CA ARG A 535 -15.00 -42.22 35.03
C ARG A 535 -15.29 -42.66 36.47
N LYS A 536 -15.44 -41.73 37.41
CA LYS A 536 -16.07 -42.01 38.72
C LYS A 536 -17.58 -42.13 38.52
N PRO A 537 -18.27 -43.08 39.18
CA PRO A 537 -19.71 -43.15 39.16
C PRO A 537 -20.27 -42.12 40.14
N SER A 538 -21.32 -41.41 39.73
CA SER A 538 -22.12 -40.59 40.63
C SER A 538 -23.58 -40.92 40.37
N GLN A 539 -24.26 -41.17 41.49
CA GLN A 539 -25.53 -41.85 41.64
C GLN A 539 -26.69 -41.20 40.89
N VAL A 540 -27.57 -42.06 40.41
CA VAL A 540 -28.90 -41.75 39.90
C VAL A 540 -29.83 -41.61 41.11
N ASN A 541 -30.56 -40.50 41.19
CA ASN A 541 -31.81 -40.41 41.94
C ASN A 541 -32.94 -40.01 40.98
N PRO A 542 -34.10 -40.69 40.98
CA PRO A 542 -35.21 -40.35 40.10
C PRO A 542 -36.31 -39.52 40.79
N GLY A 543 -36.85 -38.56 40.02
CA GLY A 543 -38.21 -38.03 40.13
C GLY A 543 -38.40 -36.72 40.93
N PRO A 544 -39.53 -35.99 40.74
CA PRO A 544 -40.68 -36.24 39.86
C PRO A 544 -40.99 -35.08 38.88
N ALA A 545 -41.95 -35.35 37.99
CA ALA A 545 -42.48 -34.46 36.96
C ALA A 545 -43.23 -33.24 37.52
N GLY A 546 -43.23 -32.14 36.74
CA GLY A 546 -44.27 -31.12 36.76
C GLY A 546 -43.80 -29.66 36.88
N LEU A 547 -43.65 -28.98 35.74
CA LEU A 547 -44.34 -27.71 35.40
C LEU A 547 -43.72 -27.15 34.10
N LEU A 548 -44.53 -26.98 33.06
CA LEU A 548 -44.17 -26.30 31.82
C LEU A 548 -43.98 -24.79 32.06
N VAL A 549 -42.83 -24.42 32.63
CA VAL A 549 -42.33 -23.04 32.53
C VAL A 549 -41.69 -22.91 31.15
N ARG A 550 -42.13 -21.93 30.37
CA ARG A 550 -41.57 -21.59 29.05
C ARG A 550 -40.15 -21.03 29.26
N GLN A 551 -39.17 -21.90 29.51
CA GLN A 551 -37.78 -21.52 29.77
C GLN A 551 -37.19 -20.82 28.55
N SER A 552 -36.67 -19.61 28.71
CA SER A 552 -35.88 -18.90 27.69
C SER A 552 -34.51 -19.55 27.55
N PHE A 553 -33.95 -19.56 26.33
CA PHE A 553 -32.58 -20.03 26.13
C PHE A 553 -31.57 -19.04 26.70
N ASP A 554 -30.45 -19.56 27.17
CA ASP A 554 -29.32 -18.74 27.62
C ASP A 554 -28.57 -18.16 26.41
N VAL A 555 -28.63 -16.84 26.25
CA VAL A 555 -28.05 -16.10 25.11
C VAL A 555 -27.07 -15.04 25.63
N HIS A 556 -25.83 -15.12 25.19
CA HIS A 556 -24.77 -14.19 25.58
C HIS A 556 -24.32 -13.34 24.39
N TRP A 557 -24.02 -12.07 24.66
CA TRP A 557 -23.29 -11.23 23.73
C TRP A 557 -21.80 -11.54 23.79
N ASN A 558 -21.17 -11.73 22.64
CA ASN A 558 -19.72 -11.85 22.63
C ASN A 558 -19.08 -10.48 22.94
N LYS A 559 -18.52 -10.36 24.16
CA LYS A 559 -17.94 -9.12 24.70
C LYS A 559 -16.96 -8.44 23.75
N VAL A 560 -16.10 -9.22 23.08
CA VAL A 560 -15.09 -8.69 22.14
C VAL A 560 -15.75 -8.12 20.90
N SER A 561 -16.71 -8.82 20.31
CA SER A 561 -17.45 -8.32 19.15
C SER A 561 -18.22 -7.04 19.46
N VAL A 562 -18.80 -6.97 20.67
CA VAL A 562 -19.52 -5.80 21.16
C VAL A 562 -18.58 -4.61 21.33
N VAL A 563 -17.44 -4.80 22.01
CA VAL A 563 -16.44 -3.75 22.19
C VAL A 563 -15.91 -3.24 20.85
N VAL A 564 -15.55 -4.13 19.92
CA VAL A 564 -15.03 -3.71 18.60
C VAL A 564 -16.11 -2.99 17.78
N SER A 565 -17.36 -3.48 17.80
CA SER A 565 -18.48 -2.82 17.12
C SER A 565 -18.76 -1.44 17.72
N PHE A 566 -18.71 -1.29 19.05
CA PHE A 566 -18.86 0.00 19.72
C PHE A 566 -17.70 0.97 19.43
N ILE A 567 -16.46 0.49 19.36
CA ILE A 567 -15.32 1.32 18.95
C ILE A 567 -15.54 1.85 17.53
N MET A 568 -16.03 1.02 16.60
CA MET A 568 -16.36 1.47 15.24
C MET A 568 -17.56 2.43 15.23
N TYR A 569 -18.56 2.21 16.07
CA TYR A 569 -19.69 3.13 16.28
C TYR A 569 -19.22 4.52 16.70
N PHE A 570 -18.42 4.61 17.77
CA PHE A 570 -17.85 5.88 18.22
C PHE A 570 -16.94 6.50 17.17
N ASN A 571 -16.14 5.70 16.45
CA ASN A 571 -15.28 6.19 15.39
C ASN A 571 -16.06 6.92 14.30
N ILE A 572 -17.18 6.35 13.83
CA ILE A 572 -18.00 6.94 12.75
C ILE A 572 -18.81 8.14 13.23
N ILE A 573 -19.37 8.10 14.45
CA ILE A 573 -20.10 9.24 15.03
C ILE A 573 -19.19 10.43 15.30
N ALA A 574 -17.92 10.17 15.63
CA ALA A 574 -16.91 11.20 15.85
C ALA A 574 -16.35 11.78 14.54
N MET A 575 -16.70 11.27 13.35
CA MET A 575 -16.15 11.76 12.08
C MET A 575 -16.39 13.25 11.81
N PRO A 576 -17.59 13.81 12.03
CA PRO A 576 -17.80 15.27 11.96
C PRO A 576 -16.93 16.04 12.96
N MET A 577 -16.75 15.47 14.17
CA MET A 577 -15.99 16.12 15.25
C MET A 577 -14.48 16.06 15.03
N LYS A 578 -14.00 15.15 14.19
CA LYS A 578 -12.58 15.03 13.82
C LYS A 578 -12.01 16.32 13.22
N ALA A 579 -12.87 17.14 12.63
CA ALA A 579 -12.53 18.49 12.19
C ALA A 579 -11.80 19.32 13.26
N TYR A 580 -12.24 19.21 14.52
CA TYR A 580 -11.70 19.96 15.65
C TYR A 580 -10.31 19.51 16.12
N LEU A 581 -9.70 18.51 15.47
CA LEU A 581 -8.27 18.24 15.62
C LEU A 581 -7.40 19.37 15.05
N SER A 582 -7.95 20.17 14.12
CA SER A 582 -7.29 21.35 13.56
C SER A 582 -8.15 22.60 13.61
N GLU A 583 -9.48 22.43 13.63
CA GLU A 583 -10.42 23.53 13.74
C GLU A 583 -10.63 23.98 15.18
N GLN A 584 -10.82 25.28 15.37
CA GLN A 584 -11.15 25.82 16.68
C GLN A 584 -12.61 25.57 17.04
N LEU A 585 -12.86 25.41 18.33
CA LEU A 585 -14.20 25.25 18.87
C LEU A 585 -14.90 26.62 18.95
N PRO A 586 -16.25 26.67 18.89
CA PRO A 586 -16.99 27.94 18.85
C PRO A 586 -16.70 28.87 20.02
N TRP A 587 -16.51 28.32 21.22
CA TRP A 587 -16.21 29.10 22.44
C TRP A 587 -14.76 29.56 22.55
N GLN A 588 -13.89 29.14 21.62
CA GLN A 588 -12.53 29.66 21.50
C GLN A 588 -12.46 30.84 20.52
N GLY A 589 -13.51 31.08 19.73
CA GLY A 589 -13.55 32.12 18.72
C GLY A 589 -13.75 33.52 19.31
N ASP A 590 -13.06 34.50 18.74
CA ASP A 590 -13.26 35.91 19.04
C ASP A 590 -14.49 36.45 18.28
N ALA A 591 -15.33 37.24 18.98
CA ALA A 591 -16.51 37.88 18.43
C ALA A 591 -16.22 39.25 17.78
N THR A 592 -14.96 39.72 17.83
CA THR A 592 -14.56 40.96 17.15
C THR A 592 -14.69 40.83 15.63
N SER A 593 -15.32 41.81 14.99
CA SER A 593 -15.46 41.87 13.54
C SER A 593 -14.11 42.15 12.88
N ASP A 594 -13.86 41.52 11.73
CA ASP A 594 -12.67 41.81 10.92
C ASP A 594 -12.64 43.30 10.49
N PRO A 595 -11.47 43.95 10.50
CA PRO A 595 -11.34 45.31 10.00
C PRO A 595 -11.69 45.38 8.50
N VAL A 596 -12.42 46.43 8.12
CA VAL A 596 -12.81 46.72 6.74
C VAL A 596 -11.89 47.81 6.21
N TYR A 597 -11.18 47.52 5.12
CA TYR A 597 -10.27 48.44 4.45
C TYR A 597 -10.95 49.09 3.25
N ALA A 598 -10.61 50.35 2.95
CA ALA A 598 -11.27 51.09 1.87
C ALA A 598 -10.90 50.57 0.48
N ASN A 599 -9.65 50.11 0.30
CA ASN A 599 -9.13 49.52 -0.92
C ASN A 599 -7.98 48.55 -0.61
N TYR A 600 -7.45 47.86 -1.64
CA TYR A 600 -6.37 46.89 -1.47
C TYR A 600 -5.05 47.54 -0.99
N SER A 601 -4.72 48.74 -1.45
CA SER A 601 -3.49 49.43 -1.03
C SER A 601 -3.54 49.83 0.45
N ASP A 602 -4.68 50.28 0.95
CA ASP A 602 -4.93 50.56 2.37
C ASP A 602 -4.87 49.28 3.22
N TYR A 603 -5.41 48.16 2.71
CA TYR A 603 -5.26 46.85 3.35
C TYR A 603 -3.79 46.46 3.52
N VAL A 604 -2.99 46.51 2.46
CA VAL A 604 -1.57 46.14 2.55
C VAL A 604 -0.81 47.13 3.43
N ALA A 605 -1.06 48.43 3.30
CA ALA A 605 -0.35 49.47 4.07
C ALA A 605 -0.62 49.39 5.58
N THR A 606 -1.82 48.96 5.99
CA THR A 606 -2.23 48.92 7.40
C THR A 606 -2.01 47.52 8.02
N TYR A 607 -2.42 46.46 7.33
CA TYR A 607 -2.42 45.10 7.87
C TYR A 607 -1.02 44.46 7.90
N MET A 608 -0.18 44.72 6.89
CA MET A 608 1.15 44.10 6.81
C MET A 608 2.07 44.53 7.96
N PRO A 609 2.22 45.84 8.30
CA PRO A 609 3.01 46.25 9.45
C PRO A 609 2.47 45.74 10.79
N GLU A 610 1.15 45.55 10.92
CA GLU A 610 0.53 44.93 12.10
C GLU A 610 1.01 43.48 12.28
N MET A 611 0.98 42.68 11.20
CA MET A 611 1.44 41.29 11.22
C MET A 611 2.94 41.19 11.52
N GLN A 612 3.77 42.05 10.92
CA GLN A 612 5.22 42.10 11.21
C GLN A 612 5.50 42.44 12.68
N ARG A 613 4.73 43.37 13.27
CA ARG A 613 4.90 43.73 14.68
C ARG A 613 4.46 42.61 15.61
N ARG A 614 3.40 41.89 15.26
CA ARG A 614 2.86 40.77 16.04
C ARG A 614 3.76 39.53 15.97
N PHE A 615 4.23 39.18 14.78
CA PHE A 615 5.01 37.99 14.48
C PHE A 615 6.43 38.39 14.12
N ASN A 616 7.29 38.48 15.13
CA ASN A 616 8.70 38.83 14.96
C ASN A 616 9.59 37.88 15.77
N ARG A 617 10.91 38.07 15.67
CA ARG A 617 11.91 37.25 16.37
C ARG A 617 11.73 37.20 17.89
N SER A 618 11.25 38.28 18.51
CA SER A 618 11.08 38.36 19.97
C SER A 618 9.77 37.73 20.46
N THR A 619 8.73 37.70 19.63
CA THR A 619 7.41 37.16 20.01
C THR A 619 7.24 35.68 19.69
N LEU A 620 7.98 35.16 18.71
CA LEU A 620 7.90 33.76 18.29
C LEU A 620 9.00 32.87 18.93
N PRO A 621 8.68 31.62 19.30
CA PRO A 621 9.66 30.72 19.92
C PRO A 621 10.80 30.34 18.97
N ARG A 622 12.03 30.23 19.49
CA ARG A 622 13.21 29.80 18.72
C ARG A 622 13.09 28.33 18.33
N GLY A 623 13.71 27.95 17.20
CA GLY A 623 13.75 26.57 16.71
C GLY A 623 12.44 26.03 16.10
N THR A 624 11.38 26.85 16.00
CA THR A 624 10.08 26.42 15.48
C THR A 624 9.80 27.00 14.09
N SER A 625 9.81 26.15 13.06
CA SER A 625 9.46 26.56 11.68
C SER A 625 7.97 26.83 11.51
N TYR A 626 7.14 26.29 12.40
CA TYR A 626 5.70 26.41 12.37
C TYR A 626 5.17 26.85 13.74
N TYR A 627 4.29 27.85 13.75
CA TYR A 627 3.66 28.37 14.95
C TYR A 627 2.18 28.66 14.70
N VAL A 628 1.33 28.33 15.68
CA VAL A 628 -0.12 28.57 15.60
C VAL A 628 -0.51 29.54 16.69
N ASP A 629 -0.94 30.74 16.29
CA ASP A 629 -1.56 31.70 17.20
C ASP A 629 -3.04 31.36 17.35
N SER A 630 -3.38 30.71 18.45
CA SER A 630 -4.76 30.33 18.74
C SER A 630 -5.67 31.53 19.01
N LYS A 631 -5.13 32.67 19.46
CA LYS A 631 -5.93 33.86 19.81
C LYS A 631 -6.43 34.58 18.56
N TYR A 632 -5.56 34.78 17.58
CA TYR A 632 -5.90 35.48 16.33
C TYR A 632 -6.20 34.55 15.16
N ARG A 633 -6.09 33.23 15.37
CA ARG A 633 -6.36 32.18 14.36
C ARG A 633 -5.40 32.29 13.18
N THR A 634 -4.14 32.55 13.50
CA THR A 634 -3.08 32.81 12.51
C THR A 634 -2.04 31.71 12.55
N ASP A 635 -1.88 31.04 11.41
CA ASP A 635 -0.81 30.07 11.21
C ASP A 635 0.40 30.80 10.62
N VAL A 636 1.55 30.62 11.26
CA VAL A 636 2.80 31.30 10.91
C VAL A 636 3.83 30.24 10.52
N VAL A 637 4.32 30.35 9.29
CA VAL A 637 5.38 29.48 8.77
C VAL A 637 6.62 30.33 8.52
N ARG A 638 7.75 29.90 9.06
CA ARG A 638 9.04 30.59 8.93
C ARG A 638 10.06 29.66 8.30
N VAL A 639 10.69 30.15 7.24
CA VAL A 639 11.80 29.45 6.58
C VAL A 639 12.98 30.41 6.46
N ALA A 640 14.13 29.97 6.94
CA ALA A 640 15.38 30.69 6.74
C ALA A 640 15.88 30.44 5.30
N LEU A 641 15.96 31.52 4.53
CA LEU A 641 16.51 31.58 3.18
C LEU A 641 17.93 32.13 3.24
N ASP A 642 18.88 31.27 2.91
CA ASP A 642 20.28 31.67 2.83
C ASP A 642 20.58 32.20 1.42
N MET A 643 20.64 33.52 1.30
CA MET A 643 20.80 34.24 0.04
C MET A 643 22.24 34.68 -0.22
N ARG A 644 23.18 34.39 0.69
CA ARG A 644 24.60 34.74 0.53
C ARG A 644 25.17 34.23 -0.80
N TYR A 645 24.64 33.10 -1.28
CA TYR A 645 25.16 32.37 -2.45
C TYR A 645 24.16 32.13 -3.55
N THR A 646 22.93 32.58 -3.35
CA THR A 646 21.91 32.50 -4.38
C THR A 646 22.17 33.58 -5.42
N THR A 647 22.51 33.17 -6.65
CA THR A 647 22.58 34.11 -7.76
C THR A 647 21.20 34.65 -8.10
N PRO A 648 21.08 35.93 -8.51
CA PRO A 648 19.90 36.45 -9.17
C PRO A 648 19.43 35.51 -10.28
N THR A 649 18.15 35.12 -10.27
CA THR A 649 17.56 34.25 -11.30
C THR A 649 16.40 34.94 -11.99
N THR A 650 16.37 34.87 -13.32
CA THR A 650 15.21 35.30 -14.12
C THR A 650 14.13 34.21 -14.20
N ASN A 651 14.51 32.94 -13.97
CA ASN A 651 13.57 31.83 -13.87
C ASN A 651 13.09 31.71 -12.42
N CYS A 652 12.04 32.47 -12.10
CA CYS A 652 11.51 32.59 -10.74
C CYS A 652 10.84 31.30 -10.24
N ILE A 653 10.16 30.53 -11.10
CA ILE A 653 9.40 29.36 -10.65
C ILE A 653 10.30 28.34 -9.93
N ARG A 654 11.56 28.17 -10.37
CA ARG A 654 12.54 27.30 -9.67
C ARG A 654 12.89 27.76 -8.26
N PHE A 655 12.88 29.08 -8.02
CA PHE A 655 13.12 29.64 -6.69
C PHE A 655 11.89 29.50 -5.79
N LEU A 656 10.71 29.55 -6.39
CA LEU A 656 9.45 29.40 -5.68
C LEU A 656 9.19 27.96 -5.19
N LEU A 657 9.66 26.93 -5.91
CA LEU A 657 9.53 25.53 -5.50
C LEU A 657 10.17 25.27 -4.13
N GLY A 658 9.43 24.64 -3.22
CA GLY A 658 9.89 24.39 -1.85
C GLY A 658 9.57 25.51 -0.85
N LEU A 659 9.04 26.66 -1.30
CA LEU A 659 8.61 27.73 -0.39
C LEU A 659 7.27 27.39 0.29
N PRO A 660 7.10 27.79 1.56
CA PRO A 660 5.88 27.50 2.31
C PRO A 660 4.67 28.21 1.69
N GLY A 661 3.57 27.48 1.54
CA GLY A 661 2.32 28.03 1.02
C GLY A 661 2.33 28.33 -0.49
N LEU A 662 3.33 27.87 -1.23
CA LEU A 662 3.54 28.19 -2.65
C LEU A 662 2.27 28.10 -3.50
N ILE A 663 1.51 27.02 -3.35
CA ILE A 663 0.29 26.77 -4.13
C ILE A 663 -0.74 27.91 -4.00
N PHE A 664 -0.69 28.68 -2.92
CA PHE A 664 -1.59 29.79 -2.65
C PHE A 664 -1.03 31.16 -3.03
N TYR A 665 0.15 31.27 -3.64
CA TYR A 665 0.74 32.57 -3.99
C TYR A 665 -0.03 33.21 -5.15
N GLY A 666 -0.63 34.38 -4.93
CA GLY A 666 -1.25 35.19 -5.98
C GLY A 666 -0.21 36.03 -6.73
N GLY A 667 -0.66 36.81 -7.72
CA GLY A 667 0.22 37.58 -8.60
C GLY A 667 1.22 38.47 -7.85
N ASN A 668 0.73 39.27 -6.89
CA ASN A 668 1.57 40.18 -6.11
C ASN A 668 2.58 39.43 -5.21
N MET A 669 2.16 38.31 -4.61
CA MET A 669 3.06 37.48 -3.80
C MET A 669 4.16 36.85 -4.65
N GLN A 670 3.80 36.31 -5.82
CA GLN A 670 4.78 35.80 -6.77
C GLN A 670 5.74 36.91 -7.19
N GLN A 671 5.23 38.10 -7.56
CA GLN A 671 6.04 39.23 -7.98
C GLN A 671 7.06 39.64 -6.90
N VAL A 672 6.63 39.86 -5.65
CA VAL A 672 7.54 40.24 -4.55
C VAL A 672 8.63 39.19 -4.32
N VAL A 673 8.27 37.90 -4.35
CA VAL A 673 9.25 36.83 -4.15
C VAL A 673 10.17 36.66 -5.38
N CYS A 674 9.67 36.92 -6.59
CA CYS A 674 10.46 36.92 -7.82
C CYS A 674 11.43 38.10 -7.89
N GLU A 675 10.99 39.29 -7.49
CA GLU A 675 11.84 40.48 -7.38
C GLU A 675 12.92 40.26 -6.32
N PHE A 676 12.56 39.63 -5.19
CA PHE A 676 13.54 39.19 -4.19
C PHE A 676 14.54 38.19 -4.79
N ALA A 677 14.08 37.19 -5.56
CA ALA A 677 14.95 36.23 -6.22
C ALA A 677 15.86 36.83 -7.29
N ALA A 678 15.44 37.94 -7.90
CA ALA A 678 16.19 38.68 -8.92
C ALA A 678 17.14 39.73 -8.32
N ALA A 679 16.98 40.10 -7.05
CA ALA A 679 17.82 41.08 -6.38
C ALA A 679 19.16 40.48 -5.89
N ASN A 680 20.20 41.32 -5.84
CA ASN A 680 21.51 40.93 -5.32
C ASN A 680 21.58 41.19 -3.81
N HIS A 681 21.58 40.10 -3.02
CA HIS A 681 21.57 40.14 -1.55
C HIS A 681 22.95 40.00 -0.90
N ARG A 682 24.03 40.08 -1.70
CA ARG A 682 25.42 39.95 -1.19
C ARG A 682 25.89 41.15 -0.38
N ALA A 683 25.32 42.34 -0.61
CA ALA A 683 25.48 43.49 0.27
C ALA A 683 24.33 43.49 1.28
N ASN A 684 24.58 43.86 2.55
CA ASN A 684 23.55 44.02 3.59
C ASN A 684 22.56 45.10 3.16
N ASN A 685 21.56 44.72 2.36
CA ASN A 685 20.56 45.62 1.85
C ASN A 685 19.37 45.57 2.80
N SER A 686 19.35 46.48 3.77
CA SER A 686 18.27 46.65 4.74
C SER A 686 16.91 46.92 4.07
N GLN A 687 16.91 47.26 2.77
CA GLN A 687 15.70 47.44 1.96
C GLN A 687 14.74 46.25 2.05
N TRP A 688 15.23 45.01 2.06
CA TRP A 688 14.36 43.82 2.07
C TRP A 688 13.85 43.41 3.45
N ALA A 689 14.35 44.02 4.53
CA ALA A 689 14.03 43.61 5.90
C ALA A 689 12.58 43.88 6.33
N SER A 690 11.81 44.62 5.52
CA SER A 690 10.39 44.88 5.73
C SER A 690 9.54 44.70 4.48
N VAL A 691 10.14 44.23 3.37
CA VAL A 691 9.42 44.07 2.10
C VAL A 691 8.54 42.83 2.17
N GLY A 692 7.28 43.00 1.80
CA GLY A 692 6.28 41.97 1.83
C GLY A 692 4.99 42.45 1.20
N THR A 693 4.05 41.54 1.06
CA THR A 693 2.70 41.85 0.57
C THR A 693 1.69 40.92 1.20
N CYS A 694 0.43 41.37 1.18
CA CYS A 694 -0.69 40.59 1.67
C CYS A 694 -1.71 40.40 0.54
N GLN A 695 -2.51 39.35 0.63
CA GLN A 695 -3.60 39.08 -0.30
C GLN A 695 -4.77 38.45 0.43
N TYR A 696 -5.95 38.49 -0.21
CA TYR A 696 -7.13 37.81 0.29
C TYR A 696 -7.23 36.42 -0.32
N GLY A 697 -7.45 35.42 0.54
CA GLY A 697 -7.94 34.11 0.10
C GLY A 697 -9.45 34.18 -0.04
N LYS A 698 -9.97 33.84 -1.23
CA LYS A 698 -11.40 33.74 -1.48
C LYS A 698 -11.79 32.31 -1.88
N PHE A 699 -13.04 31.97 -1.60
CA PHE A 699 -13.67 30.74 -2.07
C PHE A 699 -15.09 31.08 -2.50
N LEU A 700 -15.41 30.88 -3.78
CA LEU A 700 -16.70 31.27 -4.35
C LEU A 700 -17.03 32.76 -4.08
N GLY A 701 -16.03 33.63 -4.23
CA GLY A 701 -16.16 35.06 -3.94
C GLY A 701 -16.22 35.47 -2.47
N THR A 702 -16.36 34.51 -1.53
CA THR A 702 -16.38 34.77 -0.08
C THR A 702 -14.96 34.77 0.48
N ARG A 703 -14.62 35.71 1.37
CA ARG A 703 -13.31 35.77 2.02
C ARG A 703 -13.15 34.59 2.99
N VAL A 704 -12.13 33.76 2.79
CA VAL A 704 -11.80 32.58 3.61
C VAL A 704 -10.50 32.71 4.39
N GLY A 705 -9.69 33.72 4.09
CA GLY A 705 -8.45 34.00 4.82
C GLY A 705 -7.77 35.28 4.37
N GLN A 706 -6.87 35.77 5.21
CA GLN A 706 -5.94 36.85 4.93
C GLN A 706 -4.54 36.28 5.04
N GLN A 707 -3.74 36.43 3.99
CA GLN A 707 -2.39 35.86 3.97
C GLN A 707 -1.37 36.93 3.64
N CYS A 708 -0.24 36.88 4.33
CA CYS A 708 0.86 37.81 4.14
C CYS A 708 2.14 37.04 4.01
N LEU A 709 3.06 37.56 3.22
CA LEU A 709 4.45 37.11 3.21
C LEU A 709 5.36 38.32 3.33
N TRP A 710 6.42 38.18 4.10
CA TRP A 710 7.47 39.19 4.19
C TRP A 710 8.82 38.57 4.51
N PHE A 711 9.87 39.34 4.24
CA PHE A 711 11.23 38.99 4.60
C PHE A 711 11.66 39.75 5.85
N SER A 712 12.39 39.07 6.73
CA SER A 712 13.09 39.66 7.87
C SER A 712 14.58 39.38 7.74
N MET A 713 15.44 40.31 8.16
CA MET A 713 16.89 40.12 8.06
C MET A 713 17.41 39.17 9.15
N GLY A 714 18.27 38.23 8.77
CA GLY A 714 18.83 37.20 9.65
C GLY A 714 17.97 35.93 9.71
N ASN A 715 18.38 35.01 10.58
CA ASN A 715 17.71 33.75 10.81
C ASN A 715 16.90 33.83 12.12
N ASP A 716 15.60 34.09 12.01
CA ASP A 716 14.72 34.24 13.17
C ASP A 716 14.47 32.90 13.88
N LEU A 717 14.73 31.77 13.23
CA LEU A 717 14.62 30.44 13.85
C LEU A 717 15.76 30.21 14.85
N LEU A 718 16.97 30.59 14.48
CA LEU A 718 18.17 30.50 15.35
C LEU A 718 18.38 31.76 16.20
N GLY A 719 17.70 32.86 15.87
CA GLY A 719 17.85 34.15 16.52
C GLY A 719 19.11 34.92 16.12
N THR A 720 19.76 34.55 15.00
CA THR A 720 21.03 35.13 14.54
C THR A 720 20.83 36.24 13.50
N ASN A 721 21.71 37.25 13.52
CA ASN A 721 21.73 38.36 12.56
C ASN A 721 22.73 38.12 11.43
N ASP A 722 22.65 36.95 10.80
CA ASP A 722 23.58 36.58 9.74
C ASP A 722 23.36 37.43 8.48
N ALA A 723 24.41 38.15 8.06
CA ALA A 723 24.39 38.95 6.83
C ALA A 723 24.08 38.06 5.61
N GLY A 724 23.16 38.48 4.75
CA GLY A 724 22.72 37.74 3.57
C GLY A 724 21.82 36.52 3.85
N VAL A 725 21.43 36.28 5.10
CA VAL A 725 20.34 35.35 5.45
C VAL A 725 19.08 36.16 5.69
N TYR A 726 17.96 35.66 5.19
CA TYR A 726 16.65 36.27 5.37
C TYR A 726 15.68 35.21 5.88
N THR A 727 14.77 35.58 6.75
CA THR A 727 13.65 34.71 7.12
C THR A 727 12.44 35.12 6.31
N LEU A 728 11.95 34.21 5.47
CA LEU A 728 10.64 34.34 4.84
C LEU A 728 9.59 33.88 5.86
N THR A 729 8.71 34.80 6.23
CA THR A 729 7.55 34.48 7.07
C THR A 729 6.31 34.52 6.20
N PHE A 730 5.57 33.42 6.18
CA PHE A 730 4.26 33.31 5.55
C PHE A 730 3.22 33.16 6.66
N THR A 731 2.20 34.01 6.65
CA THR A 731 1.09 33.93 7.59
C THR A 731 -0.22 33.69 6.88
N PHE A 732 -1.09 32.91 7.51
CA PHE A 732 -2.46 32.70 7.08
C PHE A 732 -3.40 32.91 8.27
N GLU A 733 -4.11 34.03 8.30
CA GLU A 733 -5.11 34.37 9.31
C GLU A 733 -6.51 34.01 8.81
N LEU A 734 -7.25 33.27 9.63
CA LEU A 734 -8.63 32.87 9.36
C LEU A 734 -9.61 34.00 9.73
N PRO A 735 -10.67 34.23 8.94
CA PRO A 735 -11.65 35.28 9.22
C PRO A 735 -12.41 34.99 10.52
N ARG A 736 -12.77 36.06 11.26
CA ARG A 736 -13.47 35.98 12.56
C ARG A 736 -14.98 35.83 12.40
N TYR A 737 -15.40 34.80 11.67
CA TYR A 737 -16.82 34.46 11.54
C TYR A 737 -17.33 33.69 12.76
N TYR A 738 -17.49 34.38 13.88
CA TYR A 738 -17.95 33.80 15.14
C TYR A 738 -19.27 33.01 14.98
N THR A 739 -20.27 33.61 14.35
CA THR A 739 -21.57 32.96 14.06
C THR A 739 -21.40 31.70 13.20
N TRP A 740 -20.48 31.71 12.25
CA TRP A 740 -20.22 30.56 11.38
C TRP A 740 -19.64 29.37 12.15
N LEU A 741 -18.80 29.61 13.16
CA LEU A 741 -18.28 28.53 14.02
C LEU A 741 -19.40 27.80 14.75
N TRP A 742 -20.38 28.54 15.29
CA TRP A 742 -21.57 27.96 15.92
C TRP A 742 -22.47 27.22 14.94
N ILE A 743 -22.65 27.75 13.72
CA ILE A 743 -23.39 27.06 12.65
C ILE A 743 -22.70 25.74 12.29
N LYS A 744 -21.38 25.74 12.09
CA LYS A 744 -20.60 24.52 11.82
C LYS A 744 -20.71 23.50 12.96
N PHE A 745 -20.62 23.96 14.21
CA PHE A 745 -20.75 23.09 15.37
C PHE A 745 -22.15 22.49 15.50
N GLY A 746 -23.19 23.31 15.40
CA GLY A 746 -24.58 22.86 15.39
C GLY A 746 -24.84 21.84 14.27
N TYR A 747 -24.37 22.14 13.06
CA TYR A 747 -24.42 21.20 11.93
C TYR A 747 -23.73 19.88 12.25
N ARG A 748 -22.50 19.89 12.77
CA ARG A 748 -21.75 18.67 13.12
C ARG A 748 -22.43 17.88 14.22
N CYS A 749 -23.03 18.53 15.22
CA CYS A 749 -23.83 17.88 16.25
C CYS A 749 -25.06 17.19 15.65
N VAL A 750 -25.79 17.87 14.75
CA VAL A 750 -26.95 17.29 14.05
C VAL A 750 -26.51 16.12 13.17
N VAL A 751 -25.41 16.24 12.42
CA VAL A 751 -24.89 15.13 11.60
C VAL A 751 -24.43 13.96 12.47
N SER A 752 -23.69 14.19 13.56
CA SER A 752 -23.29 13.14 14.51
C SER A 752 -24.51 12.44 15.13
N PHE A 753 -25.54 13.20 15.53
CA PHE A 753 -26.79 12.64 16.04
C PHE A 753 -27.52 11.83 14.97
N TYR A 754 -27.64 12.37 13.74
CA TYR A 754 -28.27 11.68 12.62
C TYR A 754 -27.54 10.38 12.28
N VAL A 755 -26.21 10.38 12.26
CA VAL A 755 -25.38 9.19 12.07
C VAL A 755 -25.61 8.17 13.18
N ALA A 756 -25.63 8.62 14.45
CA ALA A 756 -25.90 7.75 15.59
C ALA A 756 -27.30 7.11 15.51
N TRP A 757 -28.32 7.91 15.20
CA TRP A 757 -29.69 7.45 14.99
C TRP A 757 -29.78 6.48 13.81
N GLN A 758 -29.12 6.79 12.69
CA GLN A 758 -29.09 5.92 11.51
C GLN A 758 -28.42 4.58 11.81
N MET A 759 -27.31 4.57 12.57
CA MET A 759 -26.64 3.34 13.01
C MET A 759 -27.53 2.51 13.94
N TRP A 760 -28.25 3.15 14.84
CA TRP A 760 -29.21 2.47 15.71
C TRP A 760 -30.36 1.85 14.90
N ALA A 761 -31.07 2.67 14.13
CA ALA A 761 -32.26 2.26 13.37
C ALA A 761 -31.94 1.22 12.30
N SER A 762 -30.80 1.34 11.60
CA SER A 762 -30.44 0.46 10.49
C SER A 762 -29.75 -0.83 10.92
N TYR A 763 -29.08 -0.85 12.09
CA TYR A 763 -28.25 -1.97 12.50
C TYR A 763 -28.53 -2.48 13.92
N TYR A 764 -28.24 -1.69 14.96
CA TYR A 764 -28.27 -2.17 16.34
C TYR A 764 -29.66 -2.55 16.83
N HIS A 765 -30.71 -1.86 16.37
CA HIS A 765 -32.10 -2.24 16.62
C HIS A 765 -32.39 -3.67 16.11
N HIS A 766 -31.92 -4.01 14.91
CA HIS A 766 -32.06 -5.36 14.36
C HIS A 766 -31.25 -6.40 15.13
N CYS A 767 -30.05 -6.04 15.62
CA CYS A 767 -29.28 -6.92 16.51
C CYS A 767 -30.04 -7.20 17.82
N ALA A 768 -30.66 -6.19 18.42
CA ALA A 768 -31.48 -6.37 19.63
C ALA A 768 -32.69 -7.29 19.38
N GLN A 769 -33.37 -7.12 18.23
CA GLN A 769 -34.45 -8.03 17.81
C GLN A 769 -33.95 -9.47 17.58
N LEU A 770 -32.75 -9.66 17.02
CA LEU A 770 -32.13 -10.97 16.85
C LEU A 770 -31.92 -11.66 18.20
N HIS A 771 -31.41 -10.94 19.19
CA HIS A 771 -31.23 -11.47 20.55
C HIS A 771 -32.55 -11.94 21.17
N ALA A 772 -33.59 -11.10 21.13
CA ALA A 772 -34.92 -11.46 21.65
C ALA A 772 -35.51 -12.69 20.94
N THR A 773 -35.26 -12.82 19.64
CA THR A 773 -35.74 -13.95 18.82
C THR A 773 -35.00 -15.24 19.16
N VAL A 774 -33.67 -15.21 19.27
CA VAL A 774 -32.88 -16.39 19.64
C VAL A 774 -33.18 -16.84 21.07
N ALA A 775 -33.40 -15.89 21.98
CA ALA A 775 -33.75 -16.20 23.38
C ALA A 775 -35.11 -16.89 23.51
N SER A 776 -36.08 -16.56 22.64
CA SER A 776 -37.44 -17.11 22.68
C SER A 776 -37.63 -18.38 21.86
N LEU A 777 -37.03 -18.46 20.67
CA LEU A 777 -37.28 -19.53 19.70
C LEU A 777 -36.09 -20.49 19.49
N GLY A 778 -34.87 -20.07 19.83
CA GLY A 778 -33.65 -20.85 19.56
C GLY A 778 -33.12 -20.68 18.14
N HIS A 779 -32.53 -21.74 17.55
CA HIS A 779 -31.83 -21.67 16.25
C HIS A 779 -32.43 -22.54 15.14
N SER A 780 -33.36 -23.45 15.48
CA SER A 780 -33.96 -24.41 14.54
C SER A 780 -35.41 -24.71 14.91
N PHE A 781 -36.18 -25.20 13.94
CA PHE A 781 -37.55 -25.66 14.13
C PHE A 781 -37.66 -27.14 13.71
N PRO A 782 -38.36 -28.01 14.47
CA PRO A 782 -39.01 -27.77 15.76
C PRO A 782 -38.03 -27.38 16.88
N ARG A 783 -38.54 -26.68 17.90
CA ARG A 783 -37.74 -26.01 18.94
C ARG A 783 -36.73 -26.97 19.59
N PRO A 784 -35.44 -26.61 19.67
CA PRO A 784 -34.43 -27.44 20.31
C PRO A 784 -34.63 -27.54 21.83
N ASP A 785 -34.13 -28.63 22.42
CA ASP A 785 -34.17 -28.90 23.86
C ASP A 785 -33.43 -27.85 24.70
N SER A 786 -33.70 -27.72 26.00
CA SER A 786 -33.12 -26.67 26.88
C SER A 786 -31.60 -26.81 27.11
N SER A 787 -30.99 -27.91 26.64
CA SER A 787 -29.54 -28.15 26.68
C SER A 787 -28.68 -27.23 25.79
N TRP A 788 -29.31 -26.29 25.08
CA TRP A 788 -28.65 -25.36 24.15
C TRP A 788 -28.48 -23.94 24.74
N SER A 789 -27.32 -23.33 24.46
CA SER A 789 -26.98 -21.94 24.77
C SER A 789 -26.40 -21.27 23.52
N TYR A 790 -26.45 -19.93 23.46
CA TYR A 790 -26.10 -19.19 22.25
C TYR A 790 -25.15 -18.03 22.54
N ASP A 791 -24.16 -17.81 21.67
CA ASP A 791 -23.42 -16.53 21.63
C ASP A 791 -23.72 -15.79 20.35
N ILE A 792 -24.06 -14.51 20.48
CA ILE A 792 -24.24 -13.62 19.33
C ILE A 792 -22.97 -12.77 19.14
N VAL A 793 -22.40 -12.88 17.95
CA VAL A 793 -21.26 -12.08 17.48
C VAL A 793 -21.80 -11.06 16.49
N ILE A 794 -21.74 -9.79 16.87
CA ILE A 794 -22.19 -8.69 16.02
C ILE A 794 -21.07 -8.22 15.09
N GLY A 795 -21.47 -7.74 13.92
CA GLY A 795 -20.60 -7.18 12.90
C GLY A 795 -20.37 -5.67 13.04
N ASP A 796 -19.77 -5.11 11.99
CA ASP A 796 -19.44 -3.71 11.82
C ASP A 796 -20.47 -3.00 10.91
N PRO A 797 -21.25 -2.05 11.45
CA PRO A 797 -22.23 -1.27 10.70
C PRO A 797 -21.65 -0.23 9.75
N THR A 798 -20.33 0.03 9.77
CA THR A 798 -19.69 1.14 9.04
C THR A 798 -20.13 1.23 7.59
N ALA A 799 -20.13 0.12 6.84
CA ALA A 799 -20.45 0.11 5.41
C ALA A 799 -21.89 0.57 5.10
N ILE A 800 -22.85 0.39 6.01
CA ILE A 800 -24.25 0.84 5.85
C ILE A 800 -24.30 2.37 5.85
N ILE A 801 -23.50 3.01 6.72
CA ILE A 801 -23.46 4.47 6.87
C ILE A 801 -22.70 5.12 5.71
N LEU A 802 -21.58 4.53 5.29
CA LEU A 802 -20.78 5.05 4.17
C LEU A 802 -21.53 5.08 2.83
N LEU A 803 -22.48 4.16 2.66
CA LEU A 803 -23.33 4.08 1.47
C LEU A 803 -24.60 4.94 1.57
N ASN A 804 -24.90 5.52 2.74
CA ASN A 804 -26.02 6.43 2.86
C ASN A 804 -25.67 7.75 2.14
N PRO A 805 -26.38 8.11 1.05
CA PRO A 805 -26.05 9.26 0.24
C PRO A 805 -26.26 10.57 0.99
N ILE A 806 -27.20 10.63 1.95
CA ILE A 806 -27.41 11.81 2.79
C ILE A 806 -26.20 12.01 3.70
N VAL A 807 -25.72 10.94 4.34
CA VAL A 807 -24.53 11.00 5.21
C VAL A 807 -23.28 11.37 4.41
N SER A 808 -23.06 10.73 3.26
CA SER A 808 -21.89 11.01 2.42
C SER A 808 -21.94 12.42 1.83
N VAL A 809 -23.10 12.92 1.39
CA VAL A 809 -23.26 14.33 0.98
C VAL A 809 -23.02 15.26 2.16
N ALA A 810 -23.59 14.98 3.34
CA ALA A 810 -23.42 15.82 4.51
C ALA A 810 -21.95 15.89 4.98
N LEU A 811 -21.22 14.78 4.94
CA LEU A 811 -19.82 14.72 5.34
C LEU A 811 -18.87 15.26 4.26
N THR A 812 -19.20 15.12 2.98
CA THR A 812 -18.51 15.86 1.93
C THR A 812 -18.75 17.35 2.09
N PHE A 813 -19.99 17.80 2.30
CA PHE A 813 -20.32 19.20 2.53
C PHE A 813 -19.62 19.77 3.77
N ASP A 814 -19.46 18.98 4.84
CA ASP A 814 -18.68 19.36 6.02
C ASP A 814 -17.21 19.69 5.69
N VAL A 815 -16.59 18.95 4.75
CA VAL A 815 -15.24 19.28 4.26
C VAL A 815 -15.24 20.61 3.50
N TRP A 816 -16.25 20.87 2.66
CA TRP A 816 -16.38 22.12 1.90
C TRP A 816 -16.63 23.33 2.80
N MET A 817 -17.45 23.18 3.84
CA MET A 817 -17.65 24.22 4.86
C MET A 817 -16.38 24.57 5.65
N SER A 818 -15.34 23.74 5.51
CA SER A 818 -14.06 23.86 6.20
C SER A 818 -12.90 24.01 5.21
N MET A 819 -13.17 24.54 4.02
CA MET A 819 -12.17 24.66 2.95
C MET A 819 -10.95 25.48 3.39
N GLU A 820 -11.16 26.47 4.27
CA GLU A 820 -10.12 27.30 4.87
C GLU A 820 -9.09 26.46 5.63
N TYR A 821 -9.55 25.43 6.34
CA TYR A 821 -8.69 24.52 7.08
C TYR A 821 -8.11 23.40 6.20
N THR A 822 -8.74 23.09 5.07
CA THR A 822 -8.18 22.18 4.07
C THR A 822 -6.95 22.81 3.40
N GLY A 823 -6.99 24.10 3.09
CA GLY A 823 -5.82 24.85 2.61
C GLY A 823 -4.68 24.86 3.63
N ILE A 824 -4.99 25.13 4.90
CA ILE A 824 -4.02 25.06 6.00
C ILE A 824 -3.41 23.64 6.12
N ALA A 825 -4.24 22.60 6.09
CA ALA A 825 -3.76 21.22 6.16
C ALA A 825 -2.80 20.89 5.00
N MET A 826 -3.03 21.46 3.81
CA MET A 826 -2.12 21.33 2.66
C MET A 826 -0.76 21.98 2.95
N VAL A 827 -0.75 23.18 3.53
CA VAL A 827 0.51 23.83 3.95
C VAL A 827 1.22 22.99 5.01
N ARG A 828 0.49 22.49 6.02
CA ARG A 828 1.03 21.60 7.08
C ARG A 828 1.60 20.30 6.51
N ALA A 829 0.98 19.74 5.47
CA ALA A 829 1.45 18.52 4.80
C ALA A 829 2.80 18.70 4.06
N THR A 830 3.19 19.94 3.74
CA THR A 830 4.52 20.25 3.19
C THR A 830 5.61 20.38 4.25
N GLN A 831 5.26 20.45 5.54
CA GLN A 831 6.20 20.65 6.65
C GLN A 831 6.84 19.33 7.10
N ILE A 832 7.70 18.76 6.26
CA ILE A 832 8.42 17.50 6.55
C ILE A 832 9.41 17.60 7.73
N VAL A 833 9.75 18.82 8.15
CA VAL A 833 10.68 19.08 9.26
C VAL A 833 9.97 19.00 10.62
N ASP A 834 8.65 19.17 10.67
CA ASP A 834 7.85 19.20 11.90
C ASP A 834 6.81 18.06 11.92
N TRP A 835 7.24 16.90 12.44
CA TRP A 835 6.46 15.65 12.43
C TRP A 835 5.07 15.73 13.08
N PRO A 836 4.88 16.37 14.25
CA PRO A 836 3.55 16.57 14.84
C PRO A 836 2.59 17.30 13.89
N THR A 837 3.05 18.36 13.23
CA THR A 837 2.26 19.16 12.30
C THR A 837 1.90 18.36 11.04
N LEU A 838 2.86 17.61 10.49
CA LEU A 838 2.61 16.67 9.38
C LEU A 838 1.60 15.57 9.76
N PHE A 839 1.69 15.02 10.97
CA PHE A 839 0.77 14.00 11.44
C PHE A 839 -0.65 14.53 11.66
N ILE A 840 -0.80 15.76 12.17
CA ILE A 840 -2.10 16.43 12.28
C ILE A 840 -2.70 16.66 10.88
N ALA A 841 -1.88 17.06 9.90
CA ALA A 841 -2.31 17.17 8.51
C ALA A 841 -2.80 15.82 7.95
N PHE A 842 -2.10 14.71 8.22
CA PHE A 842 -2.53 13.37 7.83
C PHE A 842 -3.91 13.01 8.42
N LEU A 843 -4.10 13.27 9.71
CA LEU A 843 -5.38 13.03 10.37
C LEU A 843 -6.49 13.91 9.81
N TYR A 844 -6.22 15.18 9.49
CA TYR A 844 -7.20 16.08 8.90
C TYR A 844 -7.59 15.64 7.48
N PHE A 845 -6.60 15.34 6.63
CA PHE A 845 -6.83 14.90 5.25
C PHE A 845 -7.56 13.57 5.12
N SER A 846 -7.54 12.71 6.14
CA SER A 846 -8.36 11.50 6.11
C SER A 846 -9.87 11.76 5.94
N ARG A 847 -10.36 12.99 6.20
CA ARG A 847 -11.74 13.42 5.90
C ARG A 847 -12.04 13.42 4.39
N THR A 848 -11.03 13.51 3.53
CA THR A 848 -11.20 13.47 2.07
C THR A 848 -11.71 12.11 1.57
N VAL A 849 -11.66 11.05 2.39
CA VAL A 849 -12.24 9.74 2.07
C VAL A 849 -13.75 9.83 1.75
N TRP A 850 -14.46 10.82 2.31
CA TRP A 850 -15.89 11.01 2.06
C TRP A 850 -16.20 11.37 0.62
N PHE A 851 -15.28 12.02 -0.10
CA PHE A 851 -15.43 12.21 -1.56
C PHE A 851 -15.44 10.88 -2.31
N ALA A 852 -14.57 9.95 -1.94
CA ALA A 852 -14.53 8.62 -2.52
C ALA A 852 -15.81 7.83 -2.18
N TYR A 853 -16.31 7.91 -0.94
CA TYR A 853 -17.56 7.26 -0.56
C TYR A 853 -18.79 7.86 -1.24
N LEU A 854 -18.85 9.20 -1.39
CA LEU A 854 -19.90 9.86 -2.17
C LEU A 854 -19.87 9.43 -3.64
N ALA A 855 -18.68 9.41 -4.25
CA ALA A 855 -18.51 8.92 -5.61
C ALA A 855 -18.96 7.46 -5.76
N LEU A 856 -18.63 6.59 -4.81
CA LEU A 856 -19.09 5.19 -4.79
C LEU A 856 -20.61 5.08 -4.59
N ALA A 857 -21.22 5.92 -3.76
CA ALA A 857 -22.66 5.96 -3.55
C ALA A 857 -23.42 6.45 -4.80
N LEU A 858 -22.93 7.51 -5.46
CA LEU A 858 -23.47 8.02 -6.72
C LEU A 858 -23.30 7.00 -7.85
N THR A 859 -22.12 6.41 -7.98
CA THR A 859 -21.85 5.33 -8.93
C THR A 859 -22.78 4.15 -8.71
N SER A 860 -23.04 3.79 -7.44
CA SER A 860 -24.01 2.73 -7.09
C SER A 860 -25.40 3.03 -7.62
N ARG A 861 -25.87 4.28 -7.50
CA ARG A 861 -27.16 4.72 -8.05
C ARG A 861 -27.17 4.73 -9.57
N VAL A 862 -26.12 5.22 -10.21
CA VAL A 862 -26.01 5.25 -11.67
C VAL A 862 -25.99 3.84 -12.26
N LEU A 863 -25.24 2.91 -11.65
CA LEU A 863 -25.22 1.51 -12.05
C LEU A 863 -26.61 0.87 -11.95
N LYS A 864 -27.37 1.21 -10.90
CA LYS A 864 -28.76 0.77 -10.70
C LYS A 864 -29.71 1.34 -11.75
N LEU A 865 -29.62 2.64 -12.03
CA LEU A 865 -30.42 3.28 -13.07
C LEU A 865 -30.14 2.68 -14.46
N LEU A 866 -28.86 2.41 -14.75
CA LEU A 866 -28.41 1.87 -16.03
C LEU A 866 -28.49 0.33 -16.12
N HIS A 867 -28.89 -0.37 -15.05
CA HIS A 867 -28.88 -1.84 -14.95
C HIS A 867 -27.53 -2.47 -15.31
N LYS A 868 -26.44 -1.77 -14.99
CA LYS A 868 -25.05 -2.09 -15.33
C LYS A 868 -24.24 -2.55 -14.11
N GLU A 869 -24.90 -2.97 -13.03
CA GLU A 869 -24.26 -3.38 -11.77
C GLU A 869 -23.25 -4.52 -11.95
N HIS A 870 -23.44 -5.36 -12.96
CA HIS A 870 -22.51 -6.43 -13.33
C HIS A 870 -21.13 -5.92 -13.80
N LEU A 871 -21.00 -4.65 -14.21
CA LEU A 871 -19.74 -4.05 -14.65
C LEU A 871 -18.84 -3.59 -13.48
N PHE A 872 -19.39 -3.52 -12.26
CA PHE A 872 -18.68 -2.97 -11.11
C PHE A 872 -18.50 -4.03 -10.01
N THR A 873 -17.26 -4.19 -9.54
CA THR A 873 -16.96 -5.09 -8.43
C THR A 873 -16.96 -4.30 -7.12
N GLU A 874 -17.71 -4.79 -6.12
CA GLU A 874 -17.76 -4.19 -4.78
C GLU A 874 -16.35 -4.01 -4.16
N VAL A 875 -16.13 -2.87 -3.52
CA VAL A 875 -14.86 -2.48 -2.90
C VAL A 875 -15.00 -2.49 -1.37
N ASP A 876 -13.91 -2.76 -0.66
CA ASP A 876 -13.89 -2.66 0.80
C ASP A 876 -13.70 -1.22 1.28
N ALA A 877 -14.56 -0.78 2.19
CA ALA A 877 -14.51 0.58 2.73
C ALA A 877 -13.17 0.91 3.42
N THR A 878 -12.57 -0.03 4.14
CA THR A 878 -11.30 0.22 4.86
C THR A 878 -10.15 0.36 3.89
N VAL A 879 -10.15 -0.43 2.82
CA VAL A 879 -9.16 -0.32 1.74
C VAL A 879 -9.25 1.04 1.07
N VAL A 880 -10.47 1.53 0.78
CA VAL A 880 -10.66 2.90 0.24
C VAL A 880 -10.06 3.94 1.18
N ALA A 881 -10.32 3.84 2.50
CA ALA A 881 -9.76 4.77 3.49
C ALA A 881 -8.22 4.75 3.53
N ILE A 882 -7.61 3.56 3.53
CA ILE A 882 -6.15 3.42 3.52
C ILE A 882 -5.57 3.97 2.21
N SER A 883 -6.16 3.62 1.07
CA SER A 883 -5.70 4.08 -0.24
C SER A 883 -5.75 5.60 -0.36
N VAL A 884 -6.84 6.24 0.07
CA VAL A 884 -6.96 7.70 0.07
C VAL A 884 -5.93 8.33 1.02
N ALA A 885 -5.79 7.81 2.25
CA ALA A 885 -4.85 8.34 3.23
C ALA A 885 -3.37 8.23 2.78
N VAL A 886 -3.01 7.16 2.08
CA VAL A 886 -1.65 6.92 1.57
C VAL A 886 -1.37 7.71 0.28
N TYR A 887 -2.40 7.96 -0.54
CA TYR A 887 -2.27 8.67 -1.81
C TYR A 887 -2.20 10.19 -1.66
N VAL A 888 -3.06 10.77 -0.81
CA VAL A 888 -3.31 12.22 -0.79
C VAL A 888 -2.03 13.01 -0.47
N ILE A 889 -1.26 12.62 0.55
CA ILE A 889 -0.10 13.44 1.00
C ILE A 889 1.09 13.41 0.03
N PRO A 890 1.56 12.26 -0.48
CA PRO A 890 2.65 12.26 -1.47
C PRO A 890 2.28 13.03 -2.74
N VAL A 891 1.00 12.97 -3.12
CA VAL A 891 0.49 13.70 -4.29
C VAL A 891 0.41 15.19 -4.01
N ASP A 892 -0.13 15.60 -2.86
CA ASP A 892 -0.17 17.01 -2.46
C ASP A 892 1.25 17.59 -2.33
N TYR A 893 2.20 16.83 -1.77
CA TYR A 893 3.60 17.22 -1.70
C TYR A 893 4.21 17.39 -3.10
N LEU A 894 3.97 16.44 -4.01
CA LEU A 894 4.44 16.51 -5.39
C LEU A 894 3.79 17.67 -6.16
N GLN A 895 2.51 17.92 -5.94
CA GLN A 895 1.77 19.03 -6.53
C GLN A 895 2.29 20.39 -6.04
N ALA A 896 2.60 20.50 -4.73
CA ALA A 896 3.13 21.72 -4.13
C ALA A 896 4.61 22.00 -4.46
N ASN A 897 5.37 20.98 -4.89
CA ASN A 897 6.81 21.08 -5.15
C ASN A 897 7.20 20.76 -6.61
N SER A 898 6.25 20.85 -7.55
CA SER A 898 6.53 20.67 -8.98
C SER A 898 5.89 21.76 -9.82
N ILE A 899 6.20 21.77 -11.12
CA ILE A 899 5.62 22.72 -12.09
C ILE A 899 4.09 22.60 -12.22
N ILE A 900 3.47 21.55 -11.67
CA ILE A 900 2.01 21.40 -11.59
C ILE A 900 1.37 22.61 -10.88
N VAL A 901 2.11 23.31 -10.01
CA VAL A 901 1.64 24.52 -9.34
C VAL A 901 1.22 25.63 -10.33
N GLU A 902 1.81 25.69 -11.53
CA GLU A 902 1.40 26.64 -12.57
C GLU A 902 -0.02 26.39 -13.07
N ALA A 903 -0.43 25.11 -13.13
CA ALA A 903 -1.81 24.75 -13.48
C ALA A 903 -2.79 25.25 -12.40
N TYR A 904 -2.40 25.22 -11.13
CA TYR A 904 -3.20 25.79 -10.04
C TYR A 904 -3.30 27.30 -10.13
N TYR A 905 -2.21 28.01 -10.43
CA TYR A 905 -2.27 29.46 -10.67
C TYR A 905 -3.22 29.82 -11.81
N TRP A 906 -3.18 29.05 -12.90
CA TRP A 906 -4.12 29.24 -13.99
C TRP A 906 -5.56 28.98 -13.56
N LEU A 907 -5.82 27.86 -12.88
CA LEU A 907 -7.14 27.46 -12.38
C LEU A 907 -7.73 28.49 -11.40
N PHE A 908 -6.94 29.01 -10.45
CA PHE A 908 -7.39 29.99 -9.46
C PHE A 908 -7.68 31.37 -10.05
N ARG A 909 -7.16 31.66 -11.25
CA ARG A 909 -7.45 32.91 -11.99
C ARG A 909 -8.79 32.85 -12.73
N ILE A 910 -9.32 31.68 -13.06
CA ILE A 910 -10.55 31.50 -13.87
C ILE A 910 -11.77 32.22 -13.27
N PRO A 911 -12.07 32.13 -11.95
CA PRO A 911 -13.27 32.75 -11.37
C PRO A 911 -13.14 34.27 -11.15
N SER A 912 -11.93 34.84 -11.29
CA SER A 912 -11.63 36.22 -10.90
C SER A 912 -11.65 37.21 -12.08
N SER A 913 -12.26 38.38 -11.88
CA SER A 913 -12.29 39.46 -12.87
C SER A 913 -10.89 40.00 -13.17
N ARG A 914 -10.59 40.36 -14.43
CA ARG A 914 -9.26 40.81 -14.89
C ARG A 914 -8.60 41.93 -14.06
N MET A 915 -9.36 42.77 -13.36
CA MET A 915 -8.82 43.85 -12.49
C MET A 915 -8.34 43.39 -11.10
N HIS A 916 -8.67 42.17 -10.65
CA HIS A 916 -8.36 41.69 -9.28
C HIS A 916 -7.56 40.37 -9.26
N GLN A 917 -7.06 39.93 -10.43
CA GLN A 917 -6.36 38.65 -10.61
C GLN A 917 -5.05 38.55 -9.84
N ASP A 918 -4.40 39.68 -9.54
CA ASP A 918 -3.11 39.72 -8.85
C ASP A 918 -3.24 39.93 -7.33
N GLU A 919 -4.42 40.35 -6.86
CA GLU A 919 -4.70 40.72 -5.46
C GLU A 919 -5.41 39.61 -4.65
N GLN A 920 -5.91 38.57 -5.34
CA GLN A 920 -6.81 37.56 -4.77
C GLN A 920 -6.59 36.18 -5.40
N VAL A 921 -6.81 35.12 -4.62
CA VAL A 921 -6.76 33.73 -5.09
C VAL A 921 -8.08 33.03 -4.76
N ASP A 922 -8.75 32.46 -5.77
CA ASP A 922 -9.99 31.68 -5.58
C ASP A 922 -9.72 30.18 -5.75
N VAL A 923 -9.89 29.41 -4.67
CA VAL A 923 -9.48 27.99 -4.59
C VAL A 923 -10.57 27.03 -5.14
N LEU A 924 -11.35 27.48 -6.13
CA LEU A 924 -12.52 26.75 -6.62
C LEU A 924 -12.19 25.39 -7.29
N PHE A 925 -10.99 25.26 -7.90
CA PHE A 925 -10.61 24.09 -8.67
C PHE A 925 -9.39 23.38 -8.08
N GLY A 926 -9.62 22.49 -7.11
CA GLY A 926 -8.66 21.45 -6.73
C GLY A 926 -8.82 20.21 -7.64
N PRO A 927 -7.75 19.46 -7.95
CA PRO A 927 -7.86 18.27 -8.76
C PRO A 927 -8.62 17.18 -8.00
N ALA A 928 -9.78 16.81 -8.55
CA ALA A 928 -10.45 15.57 -8.21
C ALA A 928 -9.82 14.44 -9.04
N ASN A 929 -8.95 13.62 -8.44
CA ASN A 929 -8.44 12.41 -9.08
C ASN A 929 -9.16 11.15 -8.57
N VAL A 930 -9.74 10.46 -9.55
CA VAL A 930 -10.40 9.15 -9.50
C VAL A 930 -9.36 8.07 -9.80
N TYR A 931 -9.36 6.95 -9.07
CA TYR A 931 -9.31 5.54 -9.56
C TYR A 931 -9.08 4.58 -8.37
N SER A 932 -9.91 3.54 -8.29
CA SER A 932 -9.94 2.52 -7.21
C SER A 932 -9.85 1.10 -7.80
N ALA A 933 -8.93 0.25 -7.31
CA ALA A 933 -8.96 -1.23 -7.36
C ALA A 933 -7.73 -1.84 -6.64
N GLN A 934 -7.67 -3.04 -6.04
CA GLN A 934 -8.58 -4.15 -5.64
C GLN A 934 -7.72 -5.09 -4.72
N THR A 935 -8.12 -5.55 -3.51
CA THR A 935 -8.60 -6.95 -3.29
C THR A 935 -9.01 -7.32 -1.84
N PHE A 936 -10.31 -7.60 -1.66
CA PHE A 936 -11.02 -8.67 -0.91
C PHE A 936 -10.30 -9.50 0.19
N ASN A 937 -10.75 -9.64 1.45
CA ASN A 937 -12.00 -9.33 2.17
C ASN A 937 -11.79 -8.11 3.08
N SER A 938 -12.86 -7.61 3.70
CA SER A 938 -12.76 -6.60 4.75
C SER A 938 -11.74 -7.00 5.82
N PHE A 939 -10.64 -6.23 5.89
CA PHE A 939 -9.59 -6.39 6.90
C PHE A 939 -10.21 -6.45 8.30
N LYS A 940 -11.21 -5.61 8.56
CA LYS A 940 -11.96 -5.53 9.81
C LYS A 940 -12.77 -6.80 10.14
N ALA A 941 -13.52 -7.36 9.19
CA ALA A 941 -14.24 -8.62 9.41
C ALA A 941 -13.29 -9.80 9.62
N ARG A 942 -12.10 -9.78 9.01
CA ARG A 942 -11.03 -10.75 9.29
C ARG A 942 -10.45 -10.57 10.70
N VAL A 943 -10.29 -9.34 11.18
CA VAL A 943 -9.78 -9.03 12.52
C VAL A 943 -10.81 -9.35 13.61
N VAL A 944 -12.08 -8.98 13.47
CA VAL A 944 -13.16 -9.31 14.43
C VAL A 944 -13.37 -10.81 14.52
N LEU A 945 -13.49 -11.50 13.38
CA LEU A 945 -13.69 -12.95 13.35
C LEU A 945 -12.43 -13.71 13.79
N HIS A 946 -11.26 -13.08 13.82
CA HIS A 946 -9.98 -13.60 14.31
C HIS A 946 -9.82 -13.39 15.83
N PHE A 947 -10.17 -12.21 16.35
CA PHE A 947 -10.21 -11.94 17.79
C PHE A 947 -11.28 -12.78 18.50
N VAL A 948 -12.50 -12.90 17.95
CA VAL A 948 -13.55 -13.78 18.49
C VAL A 948 -13.11 -15.25 18.50
N ARG A 949 -12.26 -15.64 17.55
CA ARG A 949 -11.69 -16.98 17.38
C ARG A 949 -10.55 -17.30 18.34
N CYS A 950 -9.84 -16.29 18.85
CA CYS A 950 -8.82 -16.46 19.89
C CYS A 950 -9.42 -16.76 21.27
N PHE A 951 -10.68 -16.37 21.52
CA PHE A 951 -11.35 -16.55 22.83
C PHE A 951 -12.40 -17.67 22.86
N ILE A 952 -12.69 -18.32 21.73
CA ILE A 952 -13.64 -19.45 21.65
C ILE A 952 -13.05 -20.56 20.76
N PRO A 953 -12.50 -21.66 21.31
CA PRO A 953 -12.03 -22.79 20.52
C PRO A 953 -13.21 -23.53 19.86
N ILE A 954 -13.41 -23.30 18.56
CA ILE A 954 -14.41 -24.01 17.75
C ILE A 954 -13.84 -25.39 17.38
N ARG A 955 -14.49 -26.48 17.80
CA ARG A 955 -14.08 -27.86 17.48
C ARG A 955 -14.43 -28.22 16.01
N PRO A 956 -13.67 -29.12 15.35
CA PRO A 956 -13.82 -29.47 13.93
C PRO A 956 -15.17 -30.12 13.55
N ASP A 957 -15.98 -30.54 14.52
CA ASP A 957 -17.33 -31.09 14.35
C ASP A 957 -18.42 -30.02 14.19
N THR A 958 -18.09 -28.73 14.35
CA THR A 958 -19.05 -27.62 14.27
C THR A 958 -19.55 -27.38 12.83
N GLN A 959 -20.87 -27.37 12.60
CA GLN A 959 -21.47 -27.16 11.29
C GLN A 959 -21.79 -25.68 11.05
N ALA A 960 -21.35 -25.11 9.93
CA ALA A 960 -21.63 -23.71 9.57
C ALA A 960 -22.77 -23.62 8.54
N HIS A 961 -23.74 -22.74 8.78
CA HIS A 961 -24.92 -22.50 7.95
C HIS A 961 -25.01 -20.99 7.62
N GLY A 962 -25.58 -20.65 6.45
CA GLY A 962 -25.94 -19.28 6.07
C GLY A 962 -25.03 -18.59 5.04
N GLY A 963 -25.38 -17.34 4.72
CA GLY A 963 -24.82 -16.54 3.64
C GLY A 963 -25.49 -16.74 2.28
N THR A 964 -26.73 -17.25 2.24
CA THR A 964 -27.48 -17.52 1.00
C THR A 964 -27.71 -16.26 0.15
N ILE A 965 -27.87 -15.10 0.80
CA ILE A 965 -27.98 -13.79 0.14
C ILE A 965 -26.76 -13.50 -0.76
N TYR A 966 -25.57 -13.96 -0.37
CA TYR A 966 -24.36 -13.74 -1.17
C TYR A 966 -24.27 -14.68 -2.37
N ALA A 967 -24.91 -15.85 -2.29
CA ALA A 967 -25.09 -16.72 -3.45
C ALA A 967 -26.03 -16.04 -4.45
N ALA A 968 -27.14 -15.45 -3.99
CA ALA A 968 -28.03 -14.67 -4.83
C ALA A 968 -27.32 -13.49 -5.52
N PHE A 969 -26.46 -12.75 -4.79
CA PHE A 969 -25.65 -11.66 -5.35
C PHE A 969 -24.58 -12.11 -6.35
N GLU A 970 -24.17 -13.38 -6.32
CA GLU A 970 -23.30 -13.99 -7.33
C GLU A 970 -24.10 -14.44 -8.56
N THR A 971 -25.34 -14.90 -8.36
CA THR A 971 -26.24 -15.30 -9.45
C THR A 971 -26.83 -14.11 -10.22
N ASN A 972 -27.14 -12.99 -9.57
CA ASN A 972 -27.50 -11.76 -10.26
C ASN A 972 -27.06 -10.55 -9.42
N ALA A 973 -26.16 -9.74 -9.99
CA ALA A 973 -25.64 -8.53 -9.34
C ALA A 973 -26.74 -7.48 -9.06
N GLN A 974 -27.87 -7.54 -9.77
CA GLN A 974 -29.02 -6.65 -9.58
C GLN A 974 -29.74 -6.89 -8.25
N TYR A 975 -29.59 -8.05 -7.61
CA TYR A 975 -30.13 -8.26 -6.26
C TYR A 975 -29.38 -7.47 -5.19
N ARG A 976 -28.18 -6.93 -5.47
CA ARG A 976 -27.45 -6.08 -4.53
C ARG A 976 -28.12 -4.73 -4.44
N LYS A 977 -28.49 -4.28 -3.25
CA LYS A 977 -28.97 -2.90 -3.05
C LYS A 977 -27.88 -1.87 -3.33
N PHE A 978 -26.62 -2.18 -2.99
CA PHE A 978 -25.45 -1.32 -3.19
C PHE A 978 -24.31 -2.08 -3.88
N PRO A 979 -24.18 -2.01 -5.22
CA PRO A 979 -23.14 -2.73 -5.97
C PRO A 979 -21.68 -2.32 -5.70
N THR A 980 -21.41 -1.12 -5.17
CA THR A 980 -20.06 -0.54 -5.13
C THR A 980 -19.28 -0.81 -3.84
N ILE A 981 -19.92 -1.05 -2.69
CA ILE A 981 -19.26 -1.35 -1.41
C ILE A 981 -19.83 -2.63 -0.80
N SER A 982 -18.95 -3.44 -0.21
CA SER A 982 -19.37 -4.70 0.41
C SER A 982 -20.00 -4.53 1.79
N LEU A 983 -21.21 -5.08 1.97
CA LEU A 983 -21.92 -5.09 3.25
C LEU A 983 -21.59 -6.30 4.14
N ARG A 984 -20.64 -7.16 3.75
CA ARG A 984 -20.27 -8.39 4.47
C ARG A 984 -19.79 -8.18 5.90
N SER A 985 -19.29 -6.98 6.21
CA SER A 985 -18.86 -6.63 7.56
C SER A 985 -20.02 -6.54 8.55
N THR A 986 -21.24 -6.34 8.06
CA THR A 986 -22.44 -6.11 8.88
C THR A 986 -23.08 -7.41 9.39
N ASP A 987 -22.69 -8.56 8.85
CA ASP A 987 -23.30 -9.84 9.22
C ASP A 987 -23.11 -10.18 10.70
N CYS A 988 -24.13 -10.79 11.29
CA CYS A 988 -24.04 -11.38 12.62
C CYS A 988 -23.77 -12.88 12.54
N PHE A 989 -23.11 -13.43 13.55
CA PHE A 989 -22.92 -14.86 13.70
C PHE A 989 -23.55 -15.34 15.01
N VAL A 990 -24.39 -16.38 14.93
CA VAL A 990 -24.97 -17.04 16.10
C VAL A 990 -24.23 -18.37 16.31
N LEU A 991 -23.45 -18.45 17.39
CA LEU A 991 -22.80 -19.69 17.80
C LEU A 991 -23.77 -20.48 18.68
N CYS A 992 -24.22 -21.62 18.20
CA CYS A 992 -25.12 -22.51 18.92
C CYS A 992 -24.29 -23.55 19.66
N ARG A 993 -24.31 -23.50 20.99
CA ARG A 993 -23.59 -24.42 21.88
C ARG A 993 -24.57 -25.41 22.51
N ARG A 994 -24.15 -26.66 22.64
CA ARG A 994 -24.86 -27.68 23.42
C ARG A 994 -23.94 -28.16 24.53
N PHE A 995 -24.40 -28.14 25.78
CA PHE A 995 -23.58 -28.45 26.96
C PHE A 995 -22.24 -27.69 26.98
N GLY A 996 -22.25 -26.39 26.62
CA GLY A 996 -21.07 -25.53 26.59
C GLY A 996 -20.14 -25.69 25.37
N VAL A 997 -20.41 -26.64 24.46
CA VAL A 997 -19.58 -26.89 23.26
C VAL A 997 -20.30 -26.38 22.00
N ALA A 998 -19.63 -25.55 21.20
CA ALA A 998 -20.17 -25.06 19.92
C ALA A 998 -20.43 -26.23 18.93
N LYS A 999 -21.64 -26.29 18.39
CA LYS A 999 -22.09 -27.32 17.44
C LYS A 999 -22.56 -26.75 16.10
N HIS A 1000 -23.18 -25.56 16.11
CA HIS A 1000 -23.54 -24.85 14.88
C HIS A 1000 -23.06 -23.41 14.90
N VAL A 1001 -22.73 -22.87 13.73
CA VAL A 1001 -22.50 -21.43 13.51
C VAL A 1001 -23.42 -20.98 12.40
N VAL A 1002 -24.36 -20.09 12.71
CA VAL A 1002 -25.31 -19.55 11.73
C VAL A 1002 -24.86 -18.13 11.38
N ARG A 1003 -24.55 -17.89 10.11
CA ARG A 1003 -24.28 -16.54 9.59
C ARG A 1003 -25.59 -15.91 9.14
N LEU A 1004 -25.89 -14.75 9.70
CA LEU A 1004 -27.09 -14.00 9.40
C LEU A 1004 -26.73 -12.68 8.71
N SER A 1005 -27.42 -12.39 7.62
CA SER A 1005 -27.26 -11.17 6.84
C SER A 1005 -28.55 -10.35 6.86
N LEU A 1006 -28.42 -9.03 6.91
CA LEU A 1006 -29.58 -8.12 6.91
C LEU A 1006 -30.27 -8.12 5.54
N MET A 1007 -31.60 -8.28 5.55
CA MET A 1007 -32.45 -8.15 4.36
C MET A 1007 -32.40 -6.78 3.72
N SER A 1008 -32.01 -5.74 4.47
CA SER A 1008 -31.76 -4.41 3.92
C SER A 1008 -30.61 -4.36 2.89
N SER A 1009 -29.83 -5.44 2.74
CA SER A 1009 -28.77 -5.56 1.72
C SER A 1009 -29.31 -6.02 0.35
N LEU A 1010 -30.52 -6.62 0.33
CA LEU A 1010 -31.22 -7.09 -0.86
C LEU A 1010 -32.02 -5.94 -1.49
N ASP A 1011 -32.01 -5.84 -2.82
CA ASP A 1011 -32.87 -4.91 -3.57
C ASP A 1011 -34.24 -5.56 -3.86
N PRO A 1012 -35.33 -5.09 -3.24
CA PRO A 1012 -36.66 -5.68 -3.42
C PRO A 1012 -37.34 -5.28 -4.74
N ASN A 1013 -36.84 -4.27 -5.46
CA ASN A 1013 -37.52 -3.68 -6.62
C ASN A 1013 -37.30 -4.44 -7.93
N TYR A 1014 -36.72 -5.64 -7.89
CA TYR A 1014 -36.44 -6.42 -9.10
C TYR A 1014 -37.65 -7.28 -9.52
N ARG A 1015 -38.07 -7.15 -10.78
CA ARG A 1015 -39.32 -7.71 -11.35
C ARG A 1015 -39.49 -9.24 -11.23
N THR A 1016 -38.44 -9.99 -10.91
CA THR A 1016 -38.48 -11.46 -10.75
C THR A 1016 -38.40 -11.94 -9.30
N LEU A 1017 -38.52 -11.05 -8.31
CA LEU A 1017 -38.51 -11.42 -6.90
C LEU A 1017 -39.94 -11.80 -6.49
N LYS A 1018 -40.23 -13.10 -6.38
CA LYS A 1018 -41.52 -13.59 -5.87
C LYS A 1018 -41.39 -13.81 -4.37
N LEU A 1019 -42.04 -12.97 -3.58
CA LEU A 1019 -42.32 -13.22 -2.17
C LEU A 1019 -43.40 -14.31 -2.13
N GLU A 1020 -42.98 -15.56 -1.99
CA GLU A 1020 -43.91 -16.67 -1.83
C GLU A 1020 -44.18 -16.84 -0.32
N ASP A 1021 -45.32 -16.33 0.12
CA ASP A 1021 -45.79 -16.48 1.50
C ASP A 1021 -46.27 -17.93 1.72
N ARG A 1022 -45.32 -18.87 1.82
CA ARG A 1022 -45.60 -20.26 2.22
C ARG A 1022 -45.83 -20.33 3.74
N SER A 1023 -46.87 -19.66 4.22
CA SER A 1023 -47.39 -19.77 5.59
C SER A 1023 -47.83 -21.21 5.96
N LYS A 1024 -47.84 -22.16 5.01
CA LYS A 1024 -48.29 -23.55 5.20
C LYS A 1024 -47.18 -24.59 5.41
N SER A 1025 -45.89 -24.23 5.43
CA SER A 1025 -44.80 -25.15 5.79
C SER A 1025 -43.73 -24.42 6.62
N MET A 1026 -44.04 -24.14 7.88
CA MET A 1026 -43.14 -23.46 8.82
C MET A 1026 -41.99 -24.39 9.23
N THR A 1027 -40.80 -24.25 8.64
CA THR A 1027 -39.63 -25.10 8.94
C THR A 1027 -38.40 -24.33 9.45
N HIS A 1028 -38.40 -22.99 9.44
CA HIS A 1028 -37.22 -22.17 9.74
C HIS A 1028 -37.53 -20.91 10.59
N ILE A 1029 -36.60 -20.53 11.47
CA ILE A 1029 -36.76 -19.36 12.38
C ILE A 1029 -36.47 -18.02 11.68
N PHE A 1030 -35.41 -17.97 10.86
CA PHE A 1030 -34.97 -16.79 10.11
C PHE A 1030 -35.46 -16.85 8.65
N TYR A 1031 -35.46 -15.72 7.96
CA TYR A 1031 -35.72 -15.70 6.51
C TYR A 1031 -34.68 -16.58 5.78
N ARG A 1032 -35.10 -17.19 4.69
CA ARG A 1032 -34.24 -18.03 3.86
C ARG A 1032 -34.44 -17.67 2.40
N ILE A 1033 -33.33 -17.48 1.68
CA ILE A 1033 -33.36 -17.25 0.25
C ILE A 1033 -33.05 -18.56 -0.46
N GLU A 1034 -33.97 -19.00 -1.32
CA GLU A 1034 -33.80 -20.15 -2.20
C GLU A 1034 -33.90 -19.70 -3.66
N LEU A 1035 -33.06 -20.27 -4.52
CA LEU A 1035 -33.14 -20.07 -5.96
C LEU A 1035 -34.01 -21.21 -6.53
N SER A 1036 -35.13 -20.86 -7.18
CA SER A 1036 -35.95 -21.84 -7.90
C SER A 1036 -35.19 -22.40 -9.10
N ALA A 1037 -35.56 -23.60 -9.55
CA ALA A 1037 -35.03 -24.23 -10.76
C ALA A 1037 -35.22 -23.35 -12.02
N ASP A 1038 -36.21 -22.46 -12.02
CA ASP A 1038 -36.48 -21.51 -13.11
C ASP A 1038 -35.66 -20.21 -13.03
N GLY A 1039 -34.69 -20.11 -12.10
CA GLY A 1039 -33.86 -18.91 -11.89
C GLY A 1039 -34.55 -17.77 -11.13
N ILE A 1040 -35.77 -17.99 -10.64
CA ILE A 1040 -36.55 -17.04 -9.83
C ILE A 1040 -36.07 -17.10 -8.37
N LEU A 1041 -35.80 -15.93 -7.78
CA LEU A 1041 -35.43 -15.81 -6.37
C LEU A 1041 -36.69 -15.91 -5.49
N ILE A 1042 -36.74 -16.90 -4.60
CA ILE A 1042 -37.83 -17.08 -3.63
C ILE A 1042 -37.30 -16.73 -2.24
N VAL A 1043 -37.96 -15.76 -1.59
CA VAL A 1043 -37.69 -15.41 -0.19
C VAL A 1043 -38.72 -16.12 0.67
N GLN A 1044 -38.30 -17.13 1.44
CA GLN A 1044 -39.12 -17.81 2.42
C GLN A 1044 -39.12 -17.03 3.74
N GLN A 1045 -40.30 -16.68 4.21
CA GLN A 1045 -40.48 -15.98 5.47
C GLN A 1045 -40.22 -16.90 6.67
N GLY A 1046 -39.39 -16.44 7.61
CA GLY A 1046 -39.13 -17.15 8.86
C GLY A 1046 -40.29 -17.02 9.85
N ILE A 1047 -40.34 -17.93 10.84
CA ILE A 1047 -41.32 -17.88 11.95
C ILE A 1047 -41.20 -16.57 12.74
N SER A 1048 -40.01 -15.95 12.77
CA SER A 1048 -39.80 -14.65 13.39
C SER A 1048 -39.90 -13.52 12.36
N ASN A 1049 -40.54 -12.41 12.74
CA ASN A 1049 -40.61 -11.20 11.91
C ASN A 1049 -39.30 -10.39 11.91
N THR A 1050 -38.15 -11.07 11.93
CA THR A 1050 -36.83 -10.45 12.02
C THR A 1050 -36.25 -10.11 10.65
N ASN A 1051 -35.58 -8.97 10.49
CA ASN A 1051 -34.93 -8.58 9.23
C ASN A 1051 -33.65 -9.38 8.89
N TRP A 1052 -33.44 -10.53 9.51
CA TRP A 1052 -32.25 -11.37 9.33
C TRP A 1052 -32.56 -12.57 8.44
N CYS A 1053 -31.69 -12.79 7.46
CA CYS A 1053 -31.74 -13.95 6.58
C CYS A 1053 -30.51 -14.84 6.79
N ASN A 1054 -30.75 -16.14 6.75
CA ASN A 1054 -29.75 -17.19 6.78
C ASN A 1054 -29.25 -17.51 5.36
#